data_AF-A0A0K1FCC6-F1
#
_entry.id   AF-A0A0K1FCC6-F1
#
_cell.length_a   1.000
_cell.length_b   1.000
_cell.length_c   1.000
_cell.angle_alpha   90.00
_cell.angle_beta   90.00
_cell.angle_gamma   90.00
#
_symmetry.space_group_name_H-M   'P 1'
#
loop_
_entity.id
_entity.type
_entity.pdbx_description
1 polymer ?
#
loop_
_entity_poly.entity_id
_entity_poly.type
_entity_poly.pdbx_seq_one_letter_code
_entity_poly.pdbx_strand_id
1 'polypeptide(L)'
;MSSLVTQTFPFSAVVGMDDMGLALCLSAVSPAIGGVLVRGEKGTAKSTMVRALASVLPPVSVVAGDRFSCDPTAPDPDCPDAASHAAGGAQTRPVRLVELPVGASEDRVVGSLHLDRLLTSGRVEFDPGLLAQAHRGVLYVDEVNLLPDHLVDTLLDSAAMGRARIEREGVSVTHAARFVLVGTMNPEEGELRPQLLDRFGLAVDVTASRDPRVRVEVVRRRMAFEDNPARFRETYAAAETSLASRISAAQDRLSAVVLGDEAIERIAAICAAFDVDGMRGDLVTARTAVAHAAWSGREAVSDEDIRVAARLALPHRKRRNPFDDGADHDLEDILDETVPEQPEPPEAPDPTDPEGGPSGDDPGDGPRDGGPDDGGSHDEGPPQEAPADQHPAPGAAEEAPAGAGPATARPGGTTGERAGSAYQARLLTLPTAGTGVAGRRSTADTATGRHVRAVAPDDPRGQGISLTGTVLSAASRVVAGRVAGDPLGLHPGDLRRSVRRGKEGNLVVFVVDTSGSMGARQRIREVKTACVSLLLDAYQRRDKVAVLTFAGKRADLVLPPTTSVELAERLLAQVPTGGRTPLAEGLTAAYELVRRERAKDSHRRALLVVLTDGRASSGGRQAIPRAHRVADGIAHAGIAAVVVDCEESRAGFRLGLARDLAQHLGAEHLDLRQLAAEQLSGAIRQRTRAGSTETRNPRSVA
;
A
#
# COMPACT_ATOMS: atom_id res chain seq x y z
N MET A 1 1.55 38.58 -23.52
CA MET A 1 1.51 37.21 -23.01
C MET A 1 2.58 36.38 -23.73
N SER A 2 3.85 36.69 -23.47
CA SER A 2 4.98 35.95 -24.04
C SER A 2 5.17 34.68 -23.24
N SER A 3 5.15 33.53 -23.89
CA SER A 3 5.20 32.23 -23.27
C SER A 3 6.51 32.04 -22.49
N LEU A 4 6.40 31.95 -21.17
CA LEU A 4 7.35 31.15 -20.40
C LEU A 4 7.12 29.70 -20.83
N VAL A 5 7.71 29.31 -21.96
CA VAL A 5 7.94 27.89 -22.25
C VAL A 5 8.93 27.48 -21.17
N THR A 6 8.42 26.91 -20.09
CA THR A 6 9.22 26.32 -19.02
C THR A 6 10.21 25.39 -19.69
N GLN A 7 11.49 25.76 -19.73
CA GLN A 7 12.47 24.95 -20.43
C GLN A 7 12.63 23.65 -19.65
N THR A 8 12.21 22.54 -20.26
CA THR A 8 12.24 21.21 -19.66
C THR A 8 13.65 20.62 -19.75
N PHE A 9 14.08 19.93 -18.70
CA PHE A 9 15.32 19.17 -18.72
C PHE A 9 15.16 17.96 -19.67
N PRO A 10 16.11 17.67 -20.58
CA PRO A 10 16.00 16.56 -21.52
C PRO A 10 15.90 15.19 -20.82
N PHE A 11 15.04 14.30 -21.33
CA PHE A 11 14.82 12.98 -20.71
C PHE A 11 16.08 12.11 -20.78
N SER A 12 16.75 12.12 -21.92
CA SER A 12 18.00 11.38 -22.17
C SER A 12 19.20 11.91 -21.37
N ALA A 13 19.09 13.08 -20.74
CA ALA A 13 20.14 13.67 -19.94
C ALA A 13 20.08 13.24 -18.46
N VAL A 14 19.00 12.59 -18.00
CA VAL A 14 18.88 12.10 -16.61
C VAL A 14 19.78 10.87 -16.43
N VAL A 15 20.43 10.76 -15.26
CA VAL A 15 21.46 9.73 -14.99
C VAL A 15 21.03 8.84 -13.83
N GLY A 16 21.27 7.53 -13.96
CA GLY A 16 21.13 6.57 -12.85
C GLY A 16 19.69 6.27 -12.47
N MET A 17 18.76 6.37 -13.42
CA MET A 17 17.33 6.14 -13.24
C MET A 17 16.77 5.26 -14.36
N ASP A 18 17.53 4.22 -14.72
CA ASP A 18 17.26 3.43 -15.92
C ASP A 18 15.95 2.65 -15.81
N ASP A 19 15.65 2.04 -14.65
CA ASP A 19 14.38 1.34 -14.40
C ASP A 19 13.17 2.29 -14.45
N MET A 20 13.31 3.49 -13.88
CA MET A 20 12.26 4.52 -13.94
C MET A 20 12.06 4.98 -15.39
N GLY A 21 13.15 5.23 -16.11
CA GLY A 21 13.10 5.61 -17.52
C GLY A 21 12.43 4.53 -18.37
N LEU A 22 12.80 3.27 -18.16
CA LEU A 22 12.22 2.13 -18.84
C LEU A 22 10.73 1.98 -18.54
N ALA A 23 10.32 1.99 -17.27
CA ALA A 23 8.92 1.88 -16.87
C ALA A 23 8.05 2.99 -17.48
N LEU A 24 8.57 4.22 -17.53
CA LEU A 24 7.89 5.34 -18.19
C LEU A 24 7.78 5.16 -19.70
N CYS A 25 8.84 4.70 -20.37
CA CYS A 25 8.81 4.37 -21.80
C CYS A 25 7.83 3.23 -22.10
N LEU A 26 7.84 2.14 -21.33
CA LEU A 26 6.91 1.02 -21.51
C LEU A 26 5.46 1.44 -21.30
N SER A 27 5.17 2.27 -20.29
CA SER A 27 3.82 2.80 -20.07
C SER A 27 3.38 3.79 -21.14
N ALA A 28 4.32 4.47 -21.82
CA ALA A 28 4.03 5.29 -22.98
C ALA A 28 3.76 4.47 -24.25
N VAL A 29 4.45 3.33 -24.41
CA VAL A 29 4.20 2.36 -25.49
C VAL A 29 2.82 1.71 -25.30
N SER A 30 2.51 1.25 -24.08
CA SER A 30 1.24 0.61 -23.75
C SER A 30 0.61 1.21 -22.49
N PRO A 31 -0.29 2.20 -22.64
CA PRO A 31 -1.04 2.75 -21.50
C PRO A 31 -1.90 1.71 -20.77
N ALA A 32 -2.24 0.60 -21.42
CA ALA A 32 -3.03 -0.50 -20.87
C ALA A 32 -2.31 -1.29 -19.76
N ILE A 33 -1.02 -1.03 -19.51
CA ILE A 33 -0.26 -1.61 -18.39
C ILE A 33 -0.85 -1.17 -17.04
N GLY A 34 -1.46 0.01 -16.94
CA GLY A 34 -2.15 0.45 -15.72
C GLY A 34 -1.39 1.47 -14.86
N GLY A 35 -0.52 2.28 -15.48
CA GLY A 35 0.20 3.37 -14.82
C GLY A 35 1.46 2.94 -14.07
N VAL A 36 2.26 3.93 -13.69
CA VAL A 36 3.56 3.76 -13.04
C VAL A 36 3.55 4.42 -11.68
N LEU A 37 3.92 3.67 -10.65
CA LEU A 37 4.10 4.14 -9.30
C LEU A 37 5.59 4.30 -8.98
N VAL A 38 6.02 5.53 -8.73
CA VAL A 38 7.41 5.85 -8.45
C VAL A 38 7.57 6.14 -6.96
N ARG A 39 8.20 5.21 -6.25
CA ARG A 39 8.46 5.32 -4.81
C ARG A 39 9.87 5.83 -4.60
N GLY A 40 10.09 6.68 -3.61
CA GLY A 40 11.44 7.13 -3.29
C GLY A 40 11.49 8.41 -2.47
N GLU A 41 12.68 8.75 -2.02
CA GLU A 41 12.93 9.94 -1.20
C GLU A 41 12.73 11.25 -1.99
N LYS A 42 12.70 12.38 -1.27
CA LYS A 42 12.70 13.71 -1.90
C LYS A 42 14.07 13.97 -2.56
N GLY A 43 14.06 14.64 -3.71
CA GLY A 43 15.28 15.02 -4.42
C GLY A 43 15.82 14.00 -5.42
N THR A 44 15.12 12.89 -5.68
CA THR A 44 15.49 11.86 -6.67
C THR A 44 14.99 12.17 -8.10
N ALA A 45 14.89 13.45 -8.47
CA ALA A 45 14.47 13.93 -9.80
C ALA A 45 13.16 13.34 -10.40
N LYS A 46 12.30 12.68 -9.60
CA LYS A 46 11.05 12.04 -10.05
C LYS A 46 10.18 12.96 -10.92
N SER A 47 9.86 14.15 -10.42
CA SER A 47 9.05 15.14 -11.15
C SER A 47 9.77 15.70 -12.40
N THR A 48 11.11 15.72 -12.40
CA THR A 48 11.90 16.18 -13.56
C THR A 48 11.80 15.17 -14.69
N MET A 49 11.94 13.87 -14.40
CA MET A 49 11.84 12.80 -15.38
C MET A 49 10.45 12.71 -16.02
N VAL A 50 9.38 12.83 -15.22
CA VAL A 50 8.00 12.81 -15.77
C VAL A 50 7.72 14.02 -16.66
N ARG A 51 8.21 15.21 -16.29
CA ARG A 51 8.10 16.40 -17.14
C ARG A 51 8.88 16.24 -18.44
N ALA A 52 10.07 15.65 -18.37
CA ALA A 52 10.90 15.38 -19.53
C ALA A 52 10.27 14.34 -20.48
N LEU A 53 9.56 13.35 -19.96
CA LEU A 53 8.85 12.36 -20.77
C LEU A 53 7.85 13.05 -21.71
N ALA A 54 7.04 13.98 -21.19
CA ALA A 54 6.03 14.67 -21.98
C ALA A 54 6.61 15.48 -23.17
N SER A 55 7.86 15.95 -23.09
CA SER A 55 8.55 16.61 -24.21
C SER A 55 9.11 15.65 -25.26
N VAL A 56 9.32 14.38 -24.92
CA VAL A 56 9.83 13.35 -25.84
C VAL A 56 8.71 12.59 -26.55
N LEU A 57 7.51 12.54 -25.98
CA LEU A 57 6.41 11.79 -26.58
C LEU A 57 6.02 12.34 -27.98
N PRO A 58 5.72 11.47 -28.95
CA PRO A 58 5.26 11.89 -30.27
C PRO A 58 4.02 12.79 -30.19
N PRO A 59 3.91 13.81 -31.04
CA PRO A 59 2.76 14.71 -31.03
C PRO A 59 1.48 13.96 -31.41
N VAL A 60 0.35 14.42 -30.88
CA VAL A 60 -0.96 13.78 -31.06
C VAL A 60 -1.86 14.63 -31.97
N SER A 61 -2.60 13.97 -32.87
CA SER A 61 -3.61 14.61 -33.71
C SER A 61 -4.96 14.62 -33.02
N VAL A 62 -5.56 15.78 -32.82
CA VAL A 62 -6.83 15.98 -32.11
C VAL A 62 -7.84 16.75 -32.96
N VAL A 63 -9.13 16.58 -32.69
CA VAL A 63 -10.19 17.39 -33.33
C VAL A 63 -10.02 18.85 -32.90
N ALA A 64 -9.98 19.77 -33.87
CA ALA A 64 -9.82 21.20 -33.62
C ALA A 64 -11.05 21.75 -32.90
N GLY A 65 -10.82 22.44 -31.77
CA GLY A 65 -11.89 23.05 -30.96
C GLY A 65 -12.59 22.10 -29.98
N ASP A 66 -12.31 20.81 -30.01
CA ASP A 66 -12.84 19.83 -29.06
C ASP A 66 -12.11 19.94 -27.71
N ARG A 67 -12.88 20.12 -26.63
CA ARG A 67 -12.34 20.25 -25.27
C ARG A 67 -11.79 18.92 -24.73
N PHE A 68 -12.23 17.79 -25.26
CA PHE A 68 -11.88 16.44 -24.80
C PHE A 68 -10.72 15.81 -25.58
N SER A 69 -10.20 16.47 -26.61
CA SER A 69 -9.06 16.00 -27.40
C SER A 69 -9.30 14.64 -28.10
N CYS A 70 -10.50 14.41 -28.63
CA CYS A 70 -10.86 13.23 -29.38
C CYS A 70 -9.97 13.03 -30.62
N ASP A 71 -9.87 11.77 -31.06
CA ASP A 71 -9.14 11.40 -32.26
C ASP A 71 -9.90 11.80 -33.53
N PRO A 72 -9.30 12.53 -34.48
CA PRO A 72 -9.95 12.87 -35.74
C PRO A 72 -10.34 11.67 -36.60
N THR A 73 -9.62 10.55 -36.49
CA THR A 73 -9.84 9.33 -37.28
C THR A 73 -10.87 8.39 -36.65
N ALA A 74 -11.02 8.46 -35.33
CA ALA A 74 -11.97 7.66 -34.54
C ALA A 74 -12.49 8.48 -33.34
N PRO A 75 -13.33 9.51 -33.59
CA PRO A 75 -13.84 10.37 -32.53
C PRO A 75 -14.71 9.59 -31.54
N ASP A 76 -14.66 9.98 -30.26
CA ASP A 76 -15.44 9.33 -29.20
C ASP A 76 -16.92 9.73 -29.32
N PRO A 77 -17.84 8.78 -29.56
CA PRO A 77 -19.26 9.09 -29.79
C PRO A 77 -19.97 9.62 -28.54
N ASP A 78 -19.50 9.26 -27.34
CA ASP A 78 -20.12 9.73 -26.08
C ASP A 78 -19.55 11.08 -25.62
N CYS A 79 -18.60 11.66 -26.36
CA CYS A 79 -18.00 12.94 -26.00
C CYS A 79 -19.07 14.04 -25.92
N PRO A 80 -19.09 14.87 -24.85
CA PRO A 80 -20.02 16.01 -24.76
C PRO A 80 -19.93 17.00 -25.92
N ASP A 81 -18.77 17.06 -26.60
CA ASP A 81 -18.52 17.94 -27.74
C ASP A 81 -18.69 17.21 -29.10
N ALA A 82 -19.28 16.01 -29.13
CA ALA A 82 -19.40 15.18 -30.35
C ALA A 82 -20.08 15.90 -31.53
N ALA A 83 -21.02 16.81 -31.26
CA ALA A 83 -21.68 17.61 -32.30
C ALA A 83 -20.70 18.54 -33.06
N SER A 84 -19.58 18.93 -32.44
CA SER A 84 -18.56 19.78 -33.04
C SER A 84 -17.56 19.00 -33.92
N HIS A 85 -17.51 17.67 -33.80
CA HIS A 85 -16.52 16.84 -34.50
C HIS A 85 -16.69 16.87 -36.03
N ALA A 86 -17.93 16.92 -36.52
CA ALA A 86 -18.20 17.00 -37.96
C ALA A 86 -17.75 18.32 -38.60
N ALA A 87 -17.61 19.38 -37.82
CA ALA A 87 -17.15 20.70 -38.27
C ALA A 87 -15.66 20.98 -37.95
N GLY A 88 -15.05 20.19 -37.06
CA GLY A 88 -13.68 20.35 -36.61
C GLY A 88 -12.69 19.66 -37.54
N GLY A 89 -11.69 20.40 -38.04
CA GLY A 89 -10.54 19.80 -38.73
C GLY A 89 -9.59 19.06 -37.78
N ALA A 90 -8.61 18.34 -38.31
CA ALA A 90 -7.55 17.74 -37.49
C ALA A 90 -6.46 18.79 -37.16
N GLN A 91 -6.00 18.83 -35.91
CA GLN A 91 -4.88 19.63 -35.48
C GLN A 91 -3.86 18.75 -34.74
N THR A 92 -2.59 18.85 -35.11
CA THR A 92 -1.49 18.21 -34.37
C THR A 92 -1.00 19.11 -33.25
N ARG A 93 -0.82 18.55 -32.05
CA ARG A 93 -0.30 19.29 -30.88
C ARG A 93 0.66 18.43 -30.06
N PRO A 94 1.56 19.03 -29.26
CA PRO A 94 2.36 18.27 -28.30
C PRO A 94 1.46 17.57 -27.26
N VAL A 95 2.01 16.50 -26.68
CA VAL A 95 1.39 15.79 -25.56
C VAL A 95 1.23 16.73 -24.37
N ARG A 96 0.06 16.68 -23.71
CA ARG A 96 -0.21 17.46 -22.50
C ARG A 96 0.26 16.70 -21.28
N LEU A 97 1.04 17.37 -20.44
CA LEU A 97 1.29 16.97 -19.06
C LEU A 97 0.28 17.69 -18.17
N VAL A 98 -0.54 16.94 -17.45
CA VAL A 98 -1.49 17.46 -16.48
C VAL A 98 -1.02 17.08 -15.09
N GLU A 99 -0.75 18.07 -14.25
CA GLU A 99 -0.34 17.85 -12.86
C GLU A 99 -1.55 17.96 -11.93
N LEU A 100 -1.75 16.93 -11.10
CA LEU A 100 -2.78 16.89 -10.08
C LEU A 100 -2.20 17.37 -8.75
N PRO A 101 -2.62 18.53 -8.22
CA PRO A 101 -2.20 18.98 -6.90
C PRO A 101 -2.87 18.16 -5.80
N VAL A 102 -2.17 17.95 -4.68
CA VAL A 102 -2.66 17.21 -3.50
C VAL A 102 -4.01 17.73 -2.97
N GLY A 103 -4.25 19.04 -3.07
CA GLY A 103 -5.49 19.70 -2.64
C GLY A 103 -6.58 19.80 -3.71
N ALA A 104 -6.50 19.06 -4.81
CA ALA A 104 -7.52 19.12 -5.86
C ALA A 104 -8.89 18.62 -5.34
N SER A 105 -9.94 19.41 -5.60
CA SER A 105 -11.31 18.95 -5.39
C SER A 105 -11.71 17.91 -6.43
N GLU A 106 -12.63 17.02 -6.08
CA GLU A 106 -13.21 16.03 -7.01
C GLU A 106 -13.73 16.68 -8.29
N ASP A 107 -14.43 17.81 -8.17
CA ASP A 107 -14.98 18.57 -9.30
C ASP A 107 -13.87 19.07 -10.26
N ARG A 108 -12.68 19.39 -9.75
CA ARG A 108 -11.54 19.77 -10.60
C ARG A 108 -10.97 18.56 -11.32
N VAL A 109 -10.94 17.40 -10.69
CA VAL A 109 -10.39 16.16 -11.26
C VAL A 109 -11.31 15.62 -12.35
N VAL A 110 -12.58 15.43 -11.99
CA VAL A 110 -13.57 14.74 -12.80
C VAL A 110 -14.29 15.69 -13.75
N GLY A 111 -14.49 16.93 -13.32
CA GLY A 111 -15.25 17.96 -14.04
C GLY A 111 -16.47 18.41 -13.24
N SER A 112 -17.02 19.55 -13.61
CA SER A 112 -18.15 20.17 -12.91
C SER A 112 -19.32 20.45 -13.84
N LEU A 113 -20.53 20.37 -13.29
CA LEU A 113 -21.76 20.76 -13.98
C LEU A 113 -22.13 22.20 -13.61
N HIS A 114 -22.40 23.05 -14.60
CA HIS A 114 -22.88 24.42 -14.39
C HIS A 114 -24.36 24.41 -13.98
N LEU A 115 -24.60 24.34 -12.67
CA LEU A 115 -25.95 24.35 -12.08
C LEU A 115 -26.69 25.67 -12.35
N ASP A 116 -26.00 26.79 -12.41
CA ASP A 116 -26.57 28.10 -12.71
C ASP A 116 -27.17 28.15 -14.13
N ARG A 117 -26.43 27.62 -15.13
CA ARG A 117 -26.91 27.51 -16.51
C ARG A 117 -28.01 26.49 -16.66
N LEU A 118 -27.95 25.38 -15.92
CA LEU A 118 -29.03 24.41 -15.88
C LEU A 118 -30.33 25.03 -15.35
N LEU A 119 -30.25 25.82 -14.28
CA LEU A 119 -31.43 26.44 -13.64
C LEU A 119 -31.98 27.64 -14.42
N THR A 120 -31.11 28.41 -15.08
CA THR A 120 -31.50 29.64 -15.80
C THR A 120 -31.91 29.37 -17.25
N SER A 121 -31.18 28.49 -17.94
CA SER A 121 -31.34 28.25 -19.39
C SER A 121 -31.88 26.85 -19.73
N GLY A 122 -31.98 25.95 -18.75
CA GLY A 122 -32.39 24.56 -18.97
C GLY A 122 -31.36 23.70 -19.70
N ARG A 123 -30.15 24.22 -19.97
CA ARG A 123 -29.08 23.49 -20.68
C ARG A 123 -28.08 22.91 -19.69
N VAL A 124 -27.81 21.62 -19.82
CA VAL A 124 -26.73 20.93 -19.10
C VAL A 124 -25.42 21.25 -19.81
N GLU A 125 -24.56 22.03 -19.17
CA GLU A 125 -23.22 22.32 -19.66
C GLU A 125 -22.20 21.75 -18.68
N PHE A 126 -21.33 20.89 -19.22
CA PHE A 126 -20.29 20.21 -18.47
C PHE A 126 -18.94 20.86 -18.76
N ASP A 127 -18.22 21.20 -17.69
CA ASP A 127 -16.85 21.68 -17.75
C ASP A 127 -15.87 20.52 -17.58
N PRO A 128 -14.94 20.33 -18.53
CA PRO A 128 -13.98 19.24 -18.49
C PRO A 128 -13.02 19.39 -17.30
N GLY A 129 -12.89 18.31 -16.52
CA GLY A 129 -11.91 18.20 -15.45
C GLY A 129 -10.49 17.89 -15.94
N LEU A 130 -9.58 17.67 -15.00
CA LEU A 130 -8.19 17.26 -15.28
C LEU A 130 -8.12 15.92 -16.03
N LEU A 131 -9.05 14.99 -15.80
CA LEU A 131 -9.12 13.72 -16.53
C LEU A 131 -9.35 13.91 -18.03
N ALA A 132 -10.24 14.82 -18.40
CA ALA A 132 -10.49 15.17 -19.80
C ALA A 132 -9.27 15.87 -20.42
N GLN A 133 -8.60 16.75 -19.67
CA GLN A 133 -7.39 17.44 -20.13
C GLN A 133 -6.20 16.49 -20.32
N ALA A 134 -6.14 15.43 -19.51
CA ALA A 134 -5.09 14.41 -19.57
C ALA A 134 -5.30 13.41 -20.72
N HIS A 135 -6.49 13.37 -21.34
CA HIS A 135 -6.76 12.46 -22.44
C HIS A 135 -5.72 12.60 -23.56
N ARG A 136 -5.14 11.47 -23.96
CA ARG A 136 -4.02 11.34 -24.90
C ARG A 136 -2.79 12.12 -24.46
N GLY A 137 -2.53 12.10 -23.16
CA GLY A 137 -1.30 12.62 -22.58
C GLY A 137 -0.92 11.94 -21.28
N VAL A 138 -0.30 12.71 -20.39
CA VAL A 138 0.28 12.22 -19.13
C VAL A 138 -0.42 12.89 -17.97
N LEU A 139 -0.93 12.09 -17.02
CA LEU A 139 -1.45 12.56 -15.75
C LEU A 139 -0.42 12.28 -14.66
N TYR A 140 0.21 13.34 -14.15
CA TYR A 140 1.15 13.27 -13.04
C TYR A 140 0.46 13.58 -11.73
N VAL A 141 0.66 12.70 -10.74
CA VAL A 141 0.17 12.88 -9.39
C VAL A 141 1.33 12.89 -8.42
N ASP A 142 1.54 14.04 -7.79
CA ASP A 142 2.56 14.20 -6.75
C ASP A 142 1.99 13.70 -5.41
N GLU A 143 2.77 12.89 -4.69
CA GLU A 143 2.39 12.37 -3.36
C GLU A 143 1.00 11.69 -3.36
N VAL A 144 0.82 10.65 -4.18
CA VAL A 144 -0.45 9.90 -4.32
C VAL A 144 -1.00 9.38 -2.99
N ASN A 145 -0.12 9.14 -2.01
CA ASN A 145 -0.46 8.70 -0.66
C ASN A 145 -1.22 9.77 0.16
N LEU A 146 -1.13 11.04 -0.21
CA LEU A 146 -1.84 12.14 0.46
C LEU A 146 -3.22 12.43 -0.14
N LEU A 147 -3.53 11.86 -1.30
CA LEU A 147 -4.83 12.05 -1.93
C LEU A 147 -5.93 11.26 -1.21
N PRO A 148 -7.17 11.77 -1.22
CA PRO A 148 -8.33 11.00 -0.79
C PRO A 148 -8.49 9.69 -1.59
N ASP A 149 -8.71 8.56 -0.88
CA ASP A 149 -8.86 7.21 -1.47
C ASP A 149 -9.79 7.18 -2.71
N HIS A 150 -10.95 7.84 -2.63
CA HIS A 150 -11.95 7.85 -3.70
C HIS A 150 -11.47 8.56 -4.98
N LEU A 151 -10.60 9.56 -4.86
CA LEU A 151 -9.99 10.20 -6.03
C LEU A 151 -8.98 9.25 -6.67
N VAL A 152 -8.13 8.62 -5.86
CA VAL A 152 -7.16 7.62 -6.35
C VAL A 152 -7.89 6.47 -7.07
N ASP A 153 -8.98 5.96 -6.48
CA ASP A 153 -9.83 4.94 -7.11
C ASP A 153 -10.34 5.37 -8.49
N THR A 154 -10.87 6.59 -8.58
CA THR A 154 -11.42 7.16 -9.82
C THR A 154 -10.35 7.34 -10.89
N LEU A 155 -9.15 7.80 -10.50
CA LEU A 155 -8.01 7.95 -11.41
C LEU A 155 -7.56 6.61 -11.96
N LEU A 156 -7.42 5.60 -11.08
CA LEU A 156 -7.00 4.25 -11.46
C LEU A 156 -8.06 3.56 -12.33
N ASP A 157 -9.35 3.75 -12.05
CA ASP A 157 -10.43 3.18 -12.87
C ASP A 157 -10.44 3.83 -14.26
N SER A 158 -10.30 5.15 -14.30
CA SER A 158 -10.24 5.89 -15.57
C SER A 158 -9.03 5.49 -16.41
N ALA A 159 -7.86 5.31 -15.78
CA ALA A 159 -6.64 4.86 -16.45
C ALA A 159 -6.77 3.43 -16.99
N ALA A 160 -7.35 2.51 -16.20
CA ALA A 160 -7.53 1.11 -16.60
C ALA A 160 -8.61 0.92 -17.68
N MET A 161 -9.76 1.61 -17.55
CA MET A 161 -10.86 1.51 -18.51
C MET A 161 -10.64 2.39 -19.75
N GLY A 162 -9.77 3.39 -19.65
CA GLY A 162 -9.54 4.39 -20.71
C GLY A 162 -10.75 5.31 -20.95
N ARG A 163 -11.70 5.35 -20.02
CA ARG A 163 -12.92 6.19 -20.04
C ARG A 163 -13.21 6.67 -18.63
N ALA A 164 -13.65 7.92 -18.51
CA ALA A 164 -14.14 8.48 -17.25
C ALA A 164 -15.68 8.52 -17.31
N ARG A 165 -16.32 7.96 -16.29
CA ARG A 165 -17.78 7.97 -16.13
C ARG A 165 -18.15 8.74 -14.87
N ILE A 166 -19.09 9.68 -15.04
CA ILE A 166 -19.41 10.71 -14.06
C ILE A 166 -20.91 10.67 -13.85
N GLU A 167 -21.32 10.14 -12.71
CA GLU A 167 -22.74 10.01 -12.35
C GLU A 167 -23.08 10.91 -11.17
N ARG A 168 -23.51 12.14 -11.44
CA ARG A 168 -23.79 13.15 -10.40
C ARG A 168 -25.02 13.97 -10.74
N GLU A 169 -25.77 14.34 -9.69
CA GLU A 169 -26.97 15.18 -9.79
C GLU A 169 -28.00 14.69 -10.84
N GLY A 170 -28.09 13.36 -11.03
CA GLY A 170 -28.99 12.74 -12.00
C GLY A 170 -28.53 12.79 -13.46
N VAL A 171 -27.32 13.29 -13.72
CA VAL A 171 -26.69 13.32 -15.04
C VAL A 171 -25.56 12.28 -15.08
N SER A 172 -25.53 11.49 -16.15
CA SER A 172 -24.43 10.57 -16.45
C SER A 172 -23.66 11.10 -17.65
N VAL A 173 -22.43 11.55 -17.45
CA VAL A 173 -21.50 11.95 -18.51
C VAL A 173 -20.40 10.91 -18.63
N THR A 174 -20.10 10.46 -19.84
CA THR A 174 -18.98 9.56 -20.10
C THR A 174 -18.12 10.18 -21.19
N HIS A 175 -16.79 10.11 -21.03
CA HIS A 175 -15.87 10.54 -22.07
C HIS A 175 -14.60 9.69 -22.08
N ALA A 176 -13.90 9.66 -23.20
CA ALA A 176 -12.59 9.02 -23.31
C ALA A 176 -11.58 9.66 -22.35
N ALA A 177 -10.77 8.80 -21.72
CA ALA A 177 -9.78 9.17 -20.72
C ALA A 177 -8.57 8.22 -20.77
N ARG A 178 -8.07 7.93 -21.97
CA ARG A 178 -6.81 7.19 -22.18
C ARG A 178 -5.62 8.10 -21.91
N PHE A 179 -4.87 7.87 -20.84
CA PHE A 179 -3.68 8.65 -20.48
C PHE A 179 -2.66 7.77 -19.75
N VAL A 180 -1.40 8.21 -19.73
CA VAL A 180 -0.34 7.59 -18.93
C VAL A 180 -0.43 8.14 -17.51
N LEU A 181 -0.81 7.30 -16.56
CA LEU A 181 -0.84 7.66 -15.14
C LEU A 181 0.55 7.50 -14.52
N VAL A 182 1.08 8.56 -13.94
CA VAL A 182 2.32 8.50 -13.15
C VAL A 182 2.05 9.05 -11.76
N GLY A 183 2.12 8.17 -10.76
CA GLY A 183 1.99 8.52 -9.36
C GLY A 183 3.35 8.49 -8.67
N THR A 184 3.71 9.52 -7.92
CA THR A 184 4.88 9.46 -7.04
C THR A 184 4.45 9.39 -5.59
N MET A 185 5.23 8.72 -4.75
CA MET A 185 5.04 8.77 -3.29
C MET A 185 6.37 8.83 -2.56
N ASN A 186 6.31 9.32 -1.33
CA ASN A 186 7.35 9.14 -0.33
C ASN A 186 6.86 8.11 0.71
N PRO A 187 7.47 6.91 0.81
CA PRO A 187 7.08 5.92 1.81
C PRO A 187 7.13 6.45 3.25
N GLU A 188 7.99 7.44 3.54
CA GLU A 188 8.09 8.04 4.88
C GLU A 188 6.85 8.85 5.30
N GLU A 189 6.06 9.32 4.34
CA GLU A 189 4.86 10.14 4.59
C GLU A 189 3.58 9.29 4.69
N GLY A 190 3.71 7.97 4.53
CA GLY A 190 2.64 6.99 4.64
C GLY A 190 2.51 6.13 3.39
N GLU A 191 2.17 4.86 3.58
CA GLU A 191 1.95 3.91 2.49
C GLU A 191 0.54 4.04 1.89
N LEU A 192 0.43 3.75 0.59
CA LEU A 192 -0.86 3.54 -0.06
C LEU A 192 -1.52 2.26 0.47
N ARG A 193 -2.87 2.23 0.44
CA ARG A 193 -3.61 1.00 0.73
C ARG A 193 -3.16 -0.13 -0.21
N PRO A 194 -2.97 -1.37 0.27
CA PRO A 194 -2.60 -2.50 -0.57
C PRO A 194 -3.53 -2.69 -1.78
N GLN A 195 -4.83 -2.43 -1.62
CA GLN A 195 -5.80 -2.55 -2.72
C GLN A 195 -5.62 -1.50 -3.82
N LEU A 196 -5.11 -0.31 -3.49
CA LEU A 196 -4.82 0.75 -4.45
C LEU A 196 -3.44 0.54 -5.07
N LEU A 197 -2.50 0.08 -4.26
CA LEU A 197 -1.14 -0.25 -4.69
C LEU A 197 -1.18 -1.33 -5.78
N ASP A 198 -1.91 -2.43 -5.57
CA ASP A 198 -2.07 -3.52 -6.54
C ASP A 198 -2.65 -3.07 -7.91
N ARG A 199 -3.45 -2.00 -7.90
CA ARG A 199 -4.07 -1.44 -9.11
C ARG A 199 -3.09 -0.65 -9.99
N PHE A 200 -1.93 -0.24 -9.47
CA PHE A 200 -0.87 0.29 -10.31
C PHE A 200 -0.24 -0.83 -11.13
N GLY A 201 0.00 -0.56 -12.41
CA GLY A 201 0.63 -1.50 -13.34
C GLY A 201 2.05 -1.83 -12.90
N LEU A 202 2.90 -0.80 -12.91
CA LEU A 202 4.33 -0.92 -12.59
C LEU A 202 4.65 -0.17 -11.31
N ALA A 203 5.64 -0.64 -10.57
CA ALA A 203 6.24 0.12 -9.48
C ALA A 203 7.77 0.13 -9.61
N VAL A 204 8.36 1.30 -9.35
CA VAL A 204 9.81 1.49 -9.36
C VAL A 204 10.22 2.18 -8.08
N ASP A 205 11.17 1.57 -7.37
CA ASP A 205 11.80 2.15 -6.19
C ASP A 205 13.04 2.95 -6.62
N VAL A 206 12.94 4.28 -6.53
CA VAL A 206 14.01 5.21 -6.90
C VAL A 206 14.79 5.60 -5.65
N THR A 207 16.01 5.11 -5.56
CA THR A 207 16.95 5.48 -4.51
C THR A 207 18.02 6.43 -5.06
N ALA A 208 18.50 7.35 -4.21
CA ALA A 208 19.62 8.19 -4.60
C ALA A 208 20.88 7.32 -4.75
N SER A 209 21.52 7.36 -5.92
CA SER A 209 22.75 6.61 -6.14
C SER A 209 23.81 6.98 -5.10
N ARG A 210 24.42 5.95 -4.49
CA ARG A 210 25.50 6.09 -3.51
C ARG A 210 26.87 6.28 -4.18
N ASP A 211 26.98 6.06 -5.49
CA ASP A 211 28.23 6.25 -6.23
C ASP A 211 28.54 7.75 -6.40
N PRO A 212 29.67 8.25 -5.86
CA PRO A 212 30.09 9.63 -6.05
C PRO A 212 30.18 10.05 -7.53
N ARG A 213 30.54 9.14 -8.45
CA ARG A 213 30.67 9.45 -9.89
C ARG A 213 29.34 9.84 -10.50
N VAL A 214 28.29 9.06 -10.21
CA VAL A 214 26.92 9.34 -10.66
C VAL A 214 26.43 10.67 -10.09
N ARG A 215 26.67 10.91 -8.79
CA ARG A 215 26.26 12.17 -8.14
C ARG A 215 26.95 13.39 -8.73
N VAL A 216 28.25 13.32 -9.00
CA VAL A 216 29.01 14.40 -9.65
C VAL A 216 28.46 14.68 -11.04
N GLU A 217 28.13 13.64 -11.82
CA GLU A 217 27.58 13.81 -13.15
C GLU A 217 26.18 14.43 -13.13
N VAL A 218 25.31 14.05 -12.20
CA VAL A 218 24.00 14.69 -11.99
C VAL A 218 24.16 16.18 -11.70
N VAL A 219 25.06 16.54 -10.78
CA VAL A 219 25.32 17.95 -10.44
C VAL A 219 25.88 18.71 -11.66
N ARG A 220 26.85 18.13 -12.37
CA ARG A 220 27.46 18.73 -13.57
C ARG A 220 26.41 19.02 -14.65
N ARG A 221 25.58 18.03 -15.00
CA ARG A 221 24.52 18.20 -16.00
C ARG A 221 23.49 19.21 -15.57
N ARG A 222 23.14 19.24 -14.29
CA ARG A 222 22.19 20.21 -13.75
C ARG A 222 22.72 21.64 -13.82
N MET A 223 23.97 21.87 -13.42
CA MET A 223 24.62 23.18 -13.53
C MET A 223 24.73 23.63 -14.99
N ALA A 224 25.15 22.74 -15.90
CA ALA A 224 25.23 23.06 -17.33
C ALA A 224 23.88 23.45 -17.94
N PHE A 225 22.79 22.82 -17.49
CA PHE A 225 21.43 23.20 -17.89
C PHE A 225 21.00 24.55 -17.30
N GLU A 226 21.35 24.85 -16.05
CA GLU A 226 21.03 26.14 -15.43
C GLU A 226 21.82 27.30 -16.06
N ASP A 227 23.07 27.06 -16.46
CA ASP A 227 23.93 28.05 -17.11
C ASP A 227 23.43 28.43 -18.51
N ASN A 228 23.07 27.43 -19.34
CA ASN A 228 22.52 27.67 -20.68
C ASN A 228 21.60 26.52 -21.13
N PRO A 229 20.29 26.59 -20.82
CA PRO A 229 19.39 25.48 -21.08
C PRO A 229 19.08 25.28 -22.58
N ALA A 230 19.19 26.32 -23.41
CA ALA A 230 19.04 26.20 -24.86
C ALA A 230 20.16 25.37 -25.50
N ARG A 231 21.43 25.71 -25.19
CA ARG A 231 22.60 24.96 -25.69
C ARG A 231 22.63 23.53 -25.15
N PHE A 232 22.24 23.35 -23.88
CA PHE A 232 22.16 22.01 -23.30
C PHE A 232 21.16 21.14 -24.06
N ARG A 233 19.95 21.65 -24.34
CA ARG A 233 18.96 20.94 -25.15
C ARG A 233 19.45 20.62 -26.56
N GLU A 234 20.14 21.55 -27.23
CA GLU A 234 20.72 21.29 -28.56
C GLU A 234 21.70 20.10 -28.53
N THR A 235 22.46 19.96 -27.44
CA THR A 235 23.40 18.84 -27.26
C THR A 235 22.67 17.49 -27.18
N TYR A 236 21.49 17.45 -26.56
CA TYR A 236 20.69 16.24 -26.37
C TYR A 236 19.57 16.04 -27.41
N ALA A 237 19.35 16.98 -28.32
CA ALA A 237 18.24 16.97 -29.27
C ALA A 237 18.22 15.73 -30.17
N ALA A 238 19.39 15.28 -30.63
CA ALA A 238 19.52 14.05 -31.42
C ALA A 238 19.09 12.81 -30.63
N ALA A 239 19.48 12.72 -29.35
CA ALA A 239 19.09 11.62 -28.47
C ALA A 239 17.59 11.64 -28.15
N GLU A 240 16.99 12.81 -27.90
CA GLU A 240 15.54 12.93 -27.69
C GLU A 240 14.74 12.57 -28.95
N THR A 241 15.21 12.97 -30.12
CA THR A 241 14.57 12.61 -31.40
C THR A 241 14.65 11.11 -31.64
N SER A 242 15.81 10.50 -31.41
CA SER A 242 15.97 9.03 -31.52
C SER A 242 15.06 8.30 -30.53
N LEU A 243 14.91 8.81 -29.30
CA LEU A 243 14.04 8.24 -28.30
C LEU A 243 12.56 8.35 -28.69
N ALA A 244 12.13 9.51 -29.18
CA ALA A 244 10.78 9.72 -29.69
C ALA A 244 10.44 8.77 -30.86
N SER A 245 11.36 8.63 -31.82
CA SER A 245 11.22 7.68 -32.93
C SER A 245 11.14 6.23 -32.45
N ARG A 246 11.93 5.86 -31.42
CA ARG A 246 11.89 4.52 -30.83
C ARG A 246 10.54 4.24 -30.14
N ILE A 247 10.01 5.20 -29.39
CA ILE A 247 8.66 5.09 -28.77
C ILE A 247 7.59 4.91 -29.85
N SER A 248 7.62 5.73 -30.91
CA SER A 248 6.66 5.62 -32.01
C SER A 248 6.74 4.25 -32.70
N ALA A 249 7.95 3.79 -33.05
CA ALA A 249 8.14 2.49 -33.69
C ALA A 249 7.67 1.33 -32.81
N ALA A 250 7.85 1.42 -31.49
CA ALA A 250 7.37 0.42 -30.54
C ALA A 250 5.83 0.44 -30.42
N GLN A 251 5.20 1.62 -30.43
CA GLN A 251 3.74 1.76 -30.45
C GLN A 251 3.13 1.12 -31.71
N ASP A 252 3.74 1.33 -32.87
CA ASP A 252 3.28 0.75 -34.15
C ASP A 252 3.44 -0.79 -34.18
N ARG A 253 4.47 -1.32 -33.54
CA ARG A 253 4.74 -2.77 -33.45
C ARG A 253 3.91 -3.49 -32.39
N LEU A 254 3.36 -2.77 -31.41
CA LEU A 254 2.72 -3.37 -30.23
C LEU A 254 1.64 -4.40 -30.59
N SER A 255 0.84 -4.14 -31.64
CA SER A 255 -0.22 -5.06 -32.08
C SER A 255 0.27 -6.29 -32.83
N ALA A 256 1.52 -6.28 -33.32
CA ALA A 256 2.12 -7.38 -34.07
C ALA A 256 2.88 -8.37 -33.18
N VAL A 257 3.23 -7.96 -31.95
CA VAL A 257 4.00 -8.82 -31.02
C VAL A 257 3.15 -9.99 -30.54
N VAL A 258 3.68 -11.20 -30.72
CA VAL A 258 3.04 -12.44 -30.30
C VAL A 258 3.49 -12.82 -28.89
N LEU A 259 2.52 -13.01 -28.00
CA LEU A 259 2.71 -13.66 -26.71
C LEU A 259 2.38 -15.14 -26.87
N GLY A 260 3.40 -16.00 -26.93
CA GLY A 260 3.22 -17.45 -27.09
C GLY A 260 2.69 -18.12 -25.81
N ASP A 261 2.05 -19.28 -25.96
CA ASP A 261 1.48 -20.03 -24.82
C ASP A 261 2.53 -20.38 -23.76
N GLU A 262 3.76 -20.72 -24.18
CA GLU A 262 4.88 -20.98 -23.28
C GLU A 262 5.27 -19.75 -22.43
N ALA A 263 5.22 -18.54 -23.01
CA ALA A 263 5.45 -17.31 -22.27
C ALA A 263 4.33 -17.05 -21.25
N ILE A 264 3.08 -17.37 -21.59
CA ILE A 264 1.94 -17.27 -20.67
C ILE A 264 2.10 -18.24 -19.50
N GLU A 265 2.45 -19.50 -19.77
CA GLU A 265 2.69 -20.51 -18.75
C GLU A 265 3.83 -20.11 -17.81
N ARG A 266 4.93 -19.58 -18.35
CA ARG A 266 6.06 -19.06 -17.54
C ARG A 266 5.65 -17.88 -16.67
N ILE A 267 4.92 -16.91 -17.22
CA ILE A 267 4.41 -15.77 -16.45
C ILE A 267 3.51 -16.25 -15.30
N ALA A 268 2.61 -17.20 -15.57
CA ALA A 268 1.74 -17.77 -14.55
C ALA A 268 2.53 -18.52 -13.48
N ALA A 269 3.58 -19.26 -13.86
CA ALA A 269 4.47 -19.95 -12.92
C ALA A 269 5.21 -18.96 -12.01
N ILE A 270 5.76 -17.88 -12.56
CA ILE A 270 6.43 -16.81 -11.80
C ILE A 270 5.44 -16.14 -10.83
N CYS A 271 4.26 -15.75 -11.31
CA CYS A 271 3.23 -15.13 -10.46
C CYS A 271 2.76 -16.06 -9.32
N ALA A 272 2.62 -17.36 -9.60
CA ALA A 272 2.25 -18.36 -8.61
C ALA A 272 3.36 -18.61 -7.58
N ALA A 273 4.62 -18.68 -8.02
CA ALA A 273 5.77 -18.83 -7.13
C ALA A 273 5.98 -17.61 -6.23
N PHE A 274 5.66 -16.41 -6.74
CA PHE A 274 5.80 -15.15 -6.00
C PHE A 274 4.61 -14.83 -5.07
N ASP A 275 3.63 -15.74 -4.93
CA ASP A 275 2.44 -15.61 -4.07
C ASP A 275 1.63 -14.33 -4.32
N VAL A 276 1.38 -14.02 -5.60
CA VAL A 276 0.61 -12.83 -6.02
C VAL A 276 -0.90 -13.06 -5.88
N ASP A 277 -1.60 -12.09 -5.29
CA ASP A 277 -3.05 -12.13 -5.13
C ASP A 277 -3.79 -11.89 -6.47
N GLY A 278 -4.43 -12.94 -6.99
CA GLY A 278 -5.30 -12.86 -8.16
C GLY A 278 -4.55 -12.67 -9.48
N MET A 279 -5.31 -12.53 -10.59
CA MET A 279 -4.75 -12.59 -11.96
C MET A 279 -4.27 -11.24 -12.53
N ARG A 280 -4.25 -10.18 -11.70
CA ARG A 280 -3.83 -8.85 -12.17
C ARG A 280 -2.33 -8.82 -12.42
N GLY A 281 -1.54 -9.50 -11.58
CA GLY A 281 -0.09 -9.66 -11.77
C GLY A 281 0.24 -10.27 -13.12
N ASP A 282 -0.43 -11.36 -13.48
CA ASP A 282 -0.24 -12.08 -14.74
C ASP A 282 -0.51 -11.18 -15.95
N LEU A 283 -1.67 -10.51 -15.96
CA LEU A 283 -2.09 -9.68 -17.07
C LEU A 283 -1.15 -8.48 -17.28
N VAL A 284 -0.71 -7.86 -16.20
CA VAL A 284 0.20 -6.71 -16.27
C VAL A 284 1.59 -7.15 -16.68
N THR A 285 2.09 -8.27 -16.16
CA THR A 285 3.39 -8.84 -16.56
C THR A 285 3.39 -9.19 -18.04
N ALA A 286 2.34 -9.85 -18.54
CA ALA A 286 2.17 -10.15 -19.95
C ALA A 286 2.15 -8.89 -20.84
N ARG A 287 1.34 -7.89 -20.48
CA ARG A 287 1.29 -6.61 -21.23
C ARG A 287 2.62 -5.87 -21.21
N THR A 288 3.35 -5.93 -20.10
CA THR A 288 4.65 -5.30 -19.95
C THR A 288 5.72 -6.02 -20.75
N ALA A 289 5.70 -7.35 -20.78
CA ALA A 289 6.61 -8.16 -21.59
C ALA A 289 6.39 -7.92 -23.09
N VAL A 290 5.12 -7.85 -23.52
CA VAL A 290 4.75 -7.49 -24.90
C VAL A 290 5.23 -6.07 -25.26
N ALA A 291 5.05 -5.10 -24.36
CA ALA A 291 5.53 -3.73 -24.56
C ALA A 291 7.07 -3.68 -24.62
N HIS A 292 7.77 -4.48 -23.81
CA HIS A 292 9.22 -4.56 -23.78
C HIS A 292 9.80 -5.24 -25.03
N ALA A 293 9.15 -6.29 -25.54
CA ALA A 293 9.49 -6.90 -26.81
C ALA A 293 9.33 -5.91 -27.98
N ALA A 294 8.22 -5.17 -28.01
CA ALA A 294 7.98 -4.11 -29.00
C ALA A 294 9.04 -2.99 -28.91
N TRP A 295 9.39 -2.58 -27.68
CA TRP A 295 10.43 -1.60 -27.37
C TRP A 295 11.84 -2.03 -27.80
N SER A 296 12.10 -3.34 -27.76
CA SER A 296 13.33 -3.99 -28.22
C SER A 296 13.31 -4.29 -29.71
N GLY A 297 12.17 -4.07 -30.38
CA GLY A 297 12.00 -4.31 -31.81
C GLY A 297 11.83 -5.78 -32.20
N ARG A 298 11.42 -6.63 -31.26
CA ARG A 298 11.14 -8.05 -31.47
C ARG A 298 9.65 -8.28 -31.76
N GLU A 299 9.35 -9.32 -32.54
CA GLU A 299 7.98 -9.71 -32.92
C GLU A 299 7.38 -10.80 -31.99
N ALA A 300 8.20 -11.38 -31.11
CA ALA A 300 7.76 -12.35 -30.12
C ALA A 300 8.38 -12.02 -28.76
N VAL A 301 7.63 -12.32 -27.70
CA VAL A 301 8.10 -12.20 -26.32
C VAL A 301 9.17 -13.25 -26.02
N SER A 302 10.27 -12.79 -25.45
CA SER A 302 11.42 -13.59 -25.01
C SER A 302 11.47 -13.64 -23.48
N ASP A 303 12.33 -14.52 -22.98
CA ASP A 303 12.61 -14.69 -21.56
C ASP A 303 13.17 -13.44 -20.87
N GLU A 304 13.98 -12.66 -21.59
CA GLU A 304 14.48 -11.38 -21.09
C GLU A 304 13.34 -10.38 -20.84
N ASP A 305 12.32 -10.35 -21.72
CA ASP A 305 11.17 -9.46 -21.52
C ASP A 305 10.35 -9.85 -20.31
N ILE A 306 10.17 -11.16 -20.10
CA ILE A 306 9.44 -11.69 -18.95
C ILE A 306 10.17 -11.31 -17.66
N ARG A 307 11.51 -11.46 -17.64
CA ARG A 307 12.35 -11.09 -16.50
C ARG A 307 12.22 -9.60 -16.18
N VAL A 308 12.35 -8.73 -17.18
CA VAL A 308 12.20 -7.27 -17.02
C VAL A 308 10.79 -6.90 -16.59
N ALA A 309 9.77 -7.50 -17.21
CA ALA A 309 8.38 -7.25 -16.87
C ALA A 309 8.06 -7.65 -15.43
N ALA A 310 8.53 -8.81 -14.97
CA ALA A 310 8.33 -9.30 -13.61
C ALA A 310 8.96 -8.37 -12.58
N ARG A 311 10.20 -7.90 -12.81
CA ARG A 311 10.91 -6.94 -11.94
C ARG A 311 10.13 -5.63 -11.76
N LEU A 312 9.43 -5.15 -12.79
CA LEU A 312 8.68 -3.89 -12.70
C LEU A 312 7.23 -4.08 -12.20
N ALA A 313 6.63 -5.25 -12.44
CA ALA A 313 5.21 -5.48 -12.22
C ALA A 313 4.89 -6.18 -10.88
N LEU A 314 5.79 -7.00 -10.34
CA LEU A 314 5.46 -7.87 -9.21
C LEU A 314 5.81 -7.32 -7.81
N PRO A 315 6.88 -6.52 -7.58
CA PRO A 315 7.33 -6.18 -6.22
C PRO A 315 6.28 -5.54 -5.31
N HIS A 316 5.38 -4.70 -5.85
CA HIS A 316 4.30 -4.07 -5.07
C HIS A 316 3.10 -4.98 -4.80
N ARG A 317 3.04 -6.17 -5.42
CA ARG A 317 1.92 -7.11 -5.31
C ARG A 317 2.20 -8.26 -4.34
N LYS A 318 3.45 -8.45 -3.91
CA LYS A 318 3.79 -9.46 -2.89
C LYS A 318 3.12 -9.10 -1.58
N ARG A 319 2.52 -10.09 -0.93
CA ARG A 319 2.03 -9.94 0.44
C ARG A 319 3.22 -9.80 1.38
N ARG A 320 3.50 -8.56 1.83
CA ARG A 320 4.48 -8.33 2.89
C ARG A 320 4.03 -9.04 4.16
N ASN A 321 4.70 -10.14 4.49
CA ASN A 321 4.68 -10.64 5.85
C ASN A 321 5.46 -9.65 6.72
N PRO A 322 4.98 -9.29 7.92
CA PRO A 322 5.61 -8.28 8.79
C PRO A 322 7.06 -8.56 9.25
N PHE A 323 7.67 -9.66 8.79
CA PHE A 323 9.01 -10.11 9.15
C PHE A 323 9.92 -10.34 7.92
N ASP A 324 9.44 -10.00 6.72
CA ASP A 324 10.18 -10.19 5.47
C ASP A 324 10.99 -8.92 5.18
N ASP A 325 12.28 -8.93 5.57
CA ASP A 325 13.21 -7.80 5.42
C ASP A 325 13.85 -7.71 4.00
N GLY A 326 13.38 -8.48 3.00
CA GLY A 326 13.96 -8.44 1.64
C GLY A 326 13.04 -9.00 0.55
N ALA A 327 12.31 -8.12 -0.15
CA ALA A 327 11.47 -8.53 -1.27
C ALA A 327 12.24 -8.81 -2.58
N ASP A 328 13.47 -8.32 -2.69
CA ASP A 328 14.24 -8.37 -3.93
C ASP A 328 14.98 -9.70 -4.12
N HIS A 329 15.47 -10.31 -3.04
CA HIS A 329 16.21 -11.59 -3.12
C HIS A 329 15.31 -12.75 -3.56
N ASP A 330 14.08 -12.85 -3.05
CA ASP A 330 13.17 -13.93 -3.43
C ASP A 330 12.76 -13.89 -4.91
N LEU A 331 12.66 -12.69 -5.51
CA LEU A 331 12.21 -12.57 -6.90
C LEU A 331 13.29 -12.99 -7.89
N GLU A 332 14.55 -12.60 -7.66
CA GLU A 332 15.65 -12.98 -8.55
C GLU A 332 15.87 -14.49 -8.54
N ASP A 333 15.83 -15.12 -7.36
CA ASP A 333 15.93 -16.58 -7.23
C ASP A 333 14.81 -17.29 -8.01
N ILE A 334 13.56 -16.84 -7.88
CA ILE A 334 12.42 -17.39 -8.64
C ILE A 334 12.61 -17.21 -10.14
N LEU A 335 13.10 -16.05 -10.58
CA LEU A 335 13.35 -15.77 -11.99
C LEU A 335 14.48 -16.66 -12.54
N ASP A 336 15.52 -16.92 -11.77
CA ASP A 336 16.63 -17.80 -12.15
C ASP A 336 16.18 -19.26 -12.23
N GLU A 337 15.31 -19.71 -11.32
CA GLU A 337 14.76 -21.08 -11.35
C GLU A 337 13.74 -21.32 -12.48
N THR A 338 12.92 -20.31 -12.80
CA THR A 338 11.82 -20.44 -13.77
C THR A 338 12.18 -20.02 -15.19
N VAL A 339 13.25 -19.22 -15.35
CA VAL A 339 13.73 -18.74 -16.64
C VAL A 339 15.17 -19.22 -16.83
N PRO A 340 15.41 -20.31 -17.60
CA PRO A 340 16.75 -20.85 -17.78
C PRO A 340 17.68 -19.80 -18.40
N GLU A 341 18.89 -19.67 -17.86
CA GLU A 341 19.94 -18.85 -18.47
C GLU A 341 20.18 -19.31 -19.91
N GLN A 342 20.20 -18.37 -20.85
CA GLN A 342 20.74 -18.67 -22.17
C GLN A 342 22.24 -18.96 -22.01
N PRO A 343 22.77 -20.04 -22.62
CA PRO A 343 24.20 -20.27 -22.60
C PRO A 343 24.89 -19.08 -23.26
N GLU A 344 25.84 -18.46 -22.56
CA GLU A 344 26.68 -17.42 -23.13
C GLU A 344 27.29 -17.93 -24.46
N PRO A 345 27.35 -17.10 -25.52
CA PRO A 345 28.08 -17.47 -26.72
C PRO A 345 29.53 -17.78 -26.31
N PRO A 346 30.14 -18.90 -26.76
CA PRO A 346 31.50 -19.20 -26.37
C PRO A 346 32.41 -18.06 -26.81
N GLU A 347 33.13 -17.47 -25.84
CA GLU A 347 34.13 -16.45 -26.10
C GLU A 347 35.08 -16.95 -27.21
N ALA A 348 35.21 -16.13 -28.26
CA ALA A 348 36.18 -16.40 -29.30
C ALA A 348 37.59 -16.42 -28.66
N PRO A 349 38.45 -17.39 -29.00
CA PRO A 349 39.79 -17.46 -28.43
C PRO A 349 40.56 -16.19 -28.80
N ASP A 350 41.16 -15.56 -27.79
CA ASP A 350 41.99 -14.38 -27.92
C ASP A 350 43.07 -14.57 -29.00
N PRO A 351 43.32 -13.58 -29.88
CA PRO A 351 44.40 -13.65 -30.84
C PRO A 351 45.72 -13.47 -30.07
N THR A 352 46.53 -14.53 -30.04
CA THR A 352 47.91 -14.45 -29.55
C THR A 352 48.71 -13.45 -30.39
N ASP A 353 49.23 -12.41 -29.73
CA ASP A 353 50.20 -11.49 -30.30
C ASP A 353 51.54 -12.20 -30.59
N PRO A 354 52.18 -11.95 -31.76
CA PRO A 354 53.50 -12.46 -32.11
C PRO A 354 54.63 -11.47 -31.72
N GLU A 355 55.87 -11.95 -31.83
CA GLU A 355 57.18 -11.27 -31.64
C GLU A 355 57.83 -11.45 -30.25
N GLY A 356 59.09 -11.91 -30.09
CA GLY A 356 60.15 -12.26 -31.04
C GLY A 356 61.30 -13.00 -30.31
N GLY A 357 62.08 -13.81 -31.04
CA GLY A 357 63.24 -14.59 -30.54
C GLY A 357 64.54 -13.77 -30.48
N PRO A 358 65.73 -14.36 -30.74
CA PRO A 358 66.24 -15.70 -30.44
C PRO A 358 67.65 -15.66 -29.77
N SER A 359 68.08 -16.72 -29.09
CA SER A 359 69.51 -17.04 -28.93
C SER A 359 69.68 -18.47 -28.41
N GLY A 360 70.43 -19.28 -29.17
CA GLY A 360 70.61 -20.72 -28.96
C GLY A 360 71.74 -21.08 -28.00
N ASP A 361 71.78 -22.36 -27.62
CA ASP A 361 72.80 -23.32 -28.05
C ASP A 361 72.45 -24.73 -27.49
N ASP A 362 72.71 -25.75 -28.30
CA ASP A 362 72.54 -27.21 -28.10
C ASP A 362 73.61 -27.80 -27.14
N PRO A 363 73.75 -29.12 -26.86
CA PRO A 363 72.83 -30.28 -26.84
C PRO A 363 72.93 -31.11 -25.53
N GLY A 364 72.08 -32.14 -25.36
CA GLY A 364 72.33 -33.20 -24.37
C GLY A 364 71.28 -34.30 -24.23
N ASP A 365 71.35 -35.29 -25.12
CA ASP A 365 71.05 -36.74 -25.00
C ASP A 365 69.75 -37.26 -24.32
N GLY A 366 69.05 -38.16 -25.02
CA GLY A 366 67.95 -38.99 -24.47
C GLY A 366 68.46 -40.22 -23.70
N PRO A 367 67.70 -41.34 -23.56
CA PRO A 367 66.36 -41.57 -24.09
C PRO A 367 65.37 -42.38 -23.19
N ARG A 368 64.07 -42.27 -23.53
CA ARG A 368 63.08 -43.35 -23.79
C ARG A 368 62.44 -44.21 -22.68
N ASP A 369 61.09 -44.17 -22.81
CA ASP A 369 60.13 -45.27 -23.01
C ASP A 369 59.48 -46.00 -21.83
N GLY A 370 58.13 -45.90 -21.85
CA GLY A 370 57.28 -47.10 -21.98
C GLY A 370 56.25 -47.30 -20.87
N GLY A 371 54.96 -47.12 -21.20
CA GLY A 371 53.79 -47.56 -20.41
C GLY A 371 53.65 -49.10 -20.36
N PRO A 372 52.44 -49.70 -20.21
CA PRO A 372 51.10 -49.12 -20.42
C PRO A 372 49.94 -49.63 -19.49
N ASP A 373 48.75 -49.09 -19.74
CA ASP A 373 47.42 -49.72 -19.90
C ASP A 373 46.61 -50.47 -18.81
N ASP A 374 45.29 -50.21 -18.96
CA ASP A 374 44.07 -51.00 -18.69
C ASP A 374 43.64 -51.24 -17.23
N GLY A 375 42.36 -51.17 -16.82
CA GLY A 375 41.09 -51.23 -17.54
C GLY A 375 40.18 -52.28 -16.86
N GLY A 376 38.92 -51.93 -16.53
CA GLY A 376 37.82 -52.90 -16.39
C GLY A 376 37.50 -53.53 -15.01
N SER A 377 36.49 -52.97 -14.34
CA SER A 377 35.21 -53.60 -13.94
C SER A 377 35.09 -54.91 -13.12
N HIS A 378 34.15 -54.86 -12.16
CA HIS A 378 33.16 -55.89 -11.74
C HIS A 378 33.53 -57.02 -10.74
N ASP A 379 32.89 -56.92 -9.56
CA ASP A 379 31.89 -57.86 -8.99
C ASP A 379 32.25 -58.91 -7.90
N GLU A 380 31.21 -59.17 -7.10
CA GLU A 380 30.83 -60.35 -6.31
C GLU A 380 31.41 -60.65 -4.90
N GLY A 381 30.48 -60.75 -3.93
CA GLY A 381 30.45 -61.91 -3.02
C GLY A 381 30.13 -61.67 -1.52
N PRO A 382 28.90 -61.97 -1.04
CA PRO A 382 28.55 -62.23 0.38
C PRO A 382 28.88 -63.72 0.74
N PRO A 383 28.74 -64.28 1.97
CA PRO A 383 27.57 -64.17 2.88
C PRO A 383 27.78 -64.35 4.42
N GLN A 384 26.66 -64.14 5.14
CA GLN A 384 26.18 -64.81 6.38
C GLN A 384 27.07 -64.97 7.62
N GLU A 385 26.63 -64.39 8.75
CA GLU A 385 25.94 -65.13 9.83
C GLU A 385 25.46 -64.18 10.96
N ALA A 386 24.20 -64.36 11.36
CA ALA A 386 23.59 -63.90 12.62
C ALA A 386 23.84 -65.01 13.70
N PRO A 387 23.49 -64.90 15.01
CA PRO A 387 22.36 -64.09 15.55
C PRO A 387 22.48 -63.54 17.00
N ALA A 388 21.37 -62.89 17.40
CA ALA A 388 20.73 -62.86 18.73
C ALA A 388 20.99 -61.69 19.71
N ASP A 389 20.09 -60.70 19.63
CA ASP A 389 19.07 -60.33 20.65
C ASP A 389 19.46 -60.14 22.13
N GLN A 390 19.40 -58.88 22.61
CA GLN A 390 18.39 -58.35 23.57
C GLN A 390 18.86 -57.05 24.29
N HIS A 391 18.00 -56.03 24.27
CA HIS A 391 18.05 -54.81 25.09
C HIS A 391 17.84 -55.12 26.60
N PRO A 392 18.32 -54.27 27.53
CA PRO A 392 17.45 -53.21 28.07
C PRO A 392 18.16 -51.89 28.47
N ALA A 393 17.40 -50.78 28.47
CA ALA A 393 17.69 -49.55 29.24
C ALA A 393 17.25 -49.75 30.73
N PRO A 394 17.27 -48.77 31.67
CA PRO A 394 17.79 -47.39 31.72
C PRO A 394 18.54 -47.02 33.05
N GLY A 395 19.04 -45.78 33.21
CA GLY A 395 19.03 -45.09 34.52
C GLY A 395 20.26 -44.25 34.97
N ALA A 396 19.92 -43.03 35.45
CA ALA A 396 20.55 -42.24 36.52
C ALA A 396 21.77 -41.30 36.25
N ALA A 397 21.45 -40.00 36.26
CA ALA A 397 21.93 -38.90 37.12
C ALA A 397 23.42 -38.47 37.20
N GLU A 398 23.55 -37.14 37.12
CA GLU A 398 24.53 -36.21 37.73
C GLU A 398 26.02 -36.34 37.39
N GLU A 399 26.57 -35.28 36.77
CA GLU A 399 27.70 -34.53 37.32
C GLU A 399 27.94 -33.21 36.54
N ALA A 400 28.15 -32.12 37.29
CA ALA A 400 28.78 -30.90 36.80
C ALA A 400 30.30 -31.12 36.67
N PRO A 401 31.06 -30.26 35.96
CA PRO A 401 31.79 -29.25 36.73
C PRO A 401 32.04 -27.91 36.02
N ALA A 402 32.63 -27.03 36.82
CA ALA A 402 32.91 -25.62 36.65
C ALA A 402 34.05 -25.26 35.67
N GLY A 403 34.11 -23.97 35.33
CA GLY A 403 35.38 -23.23 35.29
C GLY A 403 35.73 -22.56 33.96
N ALA A 404 35.32 -21.30 33.79
CA ALA A 404 36.03 -20.38 32.90
C ALA A 404 35.91 -18.93 33.41
N GLY A 405 37.04 -18.28 33.60
CA GLY A 405 37.18 -16.84 33.52
C GLY A 405 38.47 -16.51 32.77
N PRO A 406 38.79 -15.23 32.53
CA PRO A 406 37.90 -14.11 32.26
C PRO A 406 38.28 -13.42 30.92
N ALA A 407 37.32 -12.82 30.22
CA ALA A 407 37.60 -11.87 29.14
C ALA A 407 36.77 -10.60 29.31
N THR A 408 37.49 -9.50 29.17
CA THR A 408 37.21 -8.10 29.49
C THR A 408 35.98 -7.49 28.80
N ALA A 409 35.28 -6.65 29.57
CA ALA A 409 34.09 -5.91 29.18
C ALA A 409 34.33 -4.77 28.16
N ARG A 410 33.37 -4.59 27.26
CA ARG A 410 33.00 -3.32 26.61
C ARG A 410 31.47 -3.15 26.69
N PRO A 411 30.94 -1.91 26.74
CA PRO A 411 29.63 -1.62 27.29
C PRO A 411 28.49 -1.99 26.32
N GLY A 412 27.48 -2.68 26.85
CA GLY A 412 26.38 -3.26 26.10
C GLY A 412 25.42 -2.21 25.53
N GLY A 413 25.21 -2.28 24.22
CA GLY A 413 23.98 -1.83 23.58
C GLY A 413 22.85 -2.82 23.86
N THR A 414 21.70 -2.33 24.28
CA THR A 414 20.50 -3.13 24.52
C THR A 414 19.95 -3.63 23.18
N THR A 415 20.14 -4.91 22.89
CA THR A 415 19.47 -5.60 21.79
C THR A 415 17.97 -5.69 22.07
N GLY A 416 17.16 -4.97 21.30
CA GLY A 416 15.71 -5.12 21.31
C GLY A 416 15.32 -6.49 20.77
N GLU A 417 14.66 -7.30 21.59
CA GLU A 417 14.16 -8.63 21.20
C GLU A 417 12.91 -8.52 20.31
N ARG A 418 12.93 -9.19 19.14
CA ARG A 418 11.85 -9.24 18.14
C ARG A 418 10.65 -10.09 18.61
N ALA A 419 9.44 -9.66 18.27
CA ALA A 419 8.16 -10.34 18.57
C ALA A 419 7.90 -11.52 17.61
N GLY A 420 7.01 -12.45 18.00
CA GLY A 420 6.59 -13.58 17.14
C GLY A 420 5.48 -13.22 16.15
N SER A 421 5.13 -14.15 15.26
CA SER A 421 4.14 -13.94 14.18
C SER A 421 2.76 -13.50 14.68
N ALA A 422 2.25 -12.37 14.16
CA ALA A 422 0.94 -11.82 14.51
C ALA A 422 -0.22 -12.74 14.05
N TYR A 423 -1.32 -12.76 14.82
CA TYR A 423 -2.50 -13.60 14.59
C TYR A 423 -3.78 -12.76 14.56
N GLN A 424 -4.88 -13.28 13.99
CA GLN A 424 -6.17 -12.58 13.95
C GLN A 424 -6.75 -12.42 15.37
N ALA A 425 -6.79 -11.19 15.88
CA ALA A 425 -7.31 -10.89 17.20
C ALA A 425 -8.86 -10.99 17.28
N ARG A 426 -9.38 -11.31 18.48
CA ARG A 426 -10.83 -11.34 18.76
C ARG A 426 -11.43 -9.93 18.71
N LEU A 427 -12.62 -9.84 18.12
CA LEU A 427 -13.44 -8.62 18.06
C LEU A 427 -13.86 -8.18 19.47
N LEU A 428 -13.32 -7.06 19.96
CA LEU A 428 -13.79 -6.41 21.19
C LEU A 428 -14.98 -5.50 20.86
N THR A 429 -16.19 -5.88 21.31
CA THR A 429 -17.42 -5.10 21.10
C THR A 429 -17.89 -4.44 22.38
N LEU A 430 -18.18 -3.14 22.31
CA LEU A 430 -18.70 -2.32 23.41
C LEU A 430 -20.08 -2.82 23.90
N PRO A 431 -20.24 -3.26 25.17
CA PRO A 431 -21.48 -3.87 25.64
C PRO A 431 -22.36 -2.85 26.37
N THR A 432 -22.93 -1.85 25.68
CA THR A 432 -24.24 -1.27 26.06
C THR A 432 -24.83 -0.38 24.97
N ALA A 433 -26.11 -0.60 24.68
CA ALA A 433 -26.94 0.22 23.81
C ALA A 433 -27.48 1.44 24.59
N GLY A 434 -26.89 2.61 24.37
CA GLY A 434 -27.54 3.90 24.65
C GLY A 434 -28.49 4.23 23.50
N THR A 435 -29.59 4.95 23.79
CA THR A 435 -30.74 5.19 22.91
C THR A 435 -30.37 5.50 21.46
N GLY A 436 -30.40 4.45 20.64
CA GLY A 436 -30.10 4.42 19.22
C GLY A 436 -30.11 2.97 18.73
N VAL A 437 -31.26 2.52 18.22
CA VAL A 437 -31.48 1.19 17.61
C VAL A 437 -30.61 1.05 16.33
N ALA A 438 -29.99 -0.05 15.90
CA ALA A 438 -29.48 -1.29 16.49
C ALA A 438 -28.40 -1.87 15.52
N GLY A 439 -27.39 -2.58 16.04
CA GLY A 439 -26.56 -3.55 15.31
C GLY A 439 -25.28 -3.04 14.63
N ARG A 440 -24.11 -3.58 15.04
CA ARG A 440 -22.73 -3.62 14.43
C ARG A 440 -22.15 -2.45 13.59
N ARG A 441 -22.90 -1.39 13.30
CA ARG A 441 -22.65 -0.33 12.33
C ARG A 441 -23.52 0.88 12.71
N SER A 442 -23.07 1.73 13.62
CA SER A 442 -23.86 2.92 13.98
C SER A 442 -23.55 4.05 12.99
N THR A 443 -24.46 4.29 12.07
CA THR A 443 -24.44 5.49 11.23
C THR A 443 -24.84 6.70 12.07
N ALA A 444 -23.98 7.71 12.19
CA ALA A 444 -24.29 8.97 12.87
C ALA A 444 -24.60 10.07 11.84
N ASP A 445 -25.44 11.03 12.21
CA ASP A 445 -25.58 12.27 11.45
C ASP A 445 -24.31 13.10 11.72
N THR A 446 -23.45 13.21 10.71
CA THR A 446 -22.09 13.76 10.82
C THR A 446 -21.94 14.98 9.93
N ALA A 447 -20.89 15.77 10.16
CA ALA A 447 -20.55 16.89 9.27
C ALA A 447 -20.13 16.46 7.86
N THR A 448 -19.54 15.26 7.76
CA THR A 448 -19.01 14.69 6.53
C THR A 448 -19.60 13.30 6.32
N GLY A 449 -20.18 13.01 5.16
CA GLY A 449 -20.78 11.71 4.89
C GLY A 449 -21.81 11.74 3.76
N ARG A 450 -22.45 10.59 3.51
CA ARG A 450 -23.45 10.44 2.46
C ARG A 450 -24.68 11.30 2.78
N HIS A 451 -25.15 12.09 1.82
CA HIS A 451 -26.42 12.81 1.96
C HIS A 451 -27.58 11.83 2.18
N VAL A 452 -28.37 12.03 3.23
CA VAL A 452 -29.53 11.18 3.55
C VAL A 452 -30.83 11.90 3.25
N ARG A 453 -30.95 13.16 3.68
CA ARG A 453 -32.18 13.95 3.49
C ARG A 453 -31.92 15.44 3.61
N ALA A 454 -32.80 16.22 3.00
CA ALA A 454 -32.83 17.67 3.11
C ALA A 454 -33.76 18.09 4.27
N VAL A 455 -33.35 19.09 5.06
CA VAL A 455 -34.10 19.63 6.20
C VAL A 455 -34.24 21.14 6.10
N ALA A 456 -35.13 21.74 6.89
CA ALA A 456 -35.30 23.19 6.96
C ALA A 456 -33.99 23.88 7.42
N PRO A 457 -33.78 25.17 7.10
CA PRO A 457 -32.58 25.92 7.49
C PRO A 457 -32.31 25.92 9.00
N ASP A 458 -33.39 25.87 9.78
CA ASP A 458 -33.38 25.98 11.24
C ASP A 458 -33.22 24.62 11.96
N ASP A 459 -33.16 23.51 11.22
CA ASP A 459 -32.95 22.19 11.83
C ASP A 459 -31.48 22.04 12.28
N PRO A 460 -31.21 21.78 13.58
CA PRO A 460 -29.85 21.69 14.12
C PRO A 460 -29.03 20.53 13.54
N ARG A 461 -29.67 19.55 12.88
CA ARG A 461 -29.00 18.41 12.21
C ARG A 461 -28.52 18.76 10.81
N GLY A 462 -28.97 19.88 10.25
CA GLY A 462 -28.65 20.30 8.89
C GLY A 462 -27.23 20.85 8.78
N GLN A 463 -26.44 20.35 7.84
CA GLN A 463 -25.08 20.80 7.58
C GLN A 463 -24.88 21.13 6.10
N GLY A 464 -24.34 22.32 5.81
CA GLY A 464 -24.27 22.84 4.44
C GLY A 464 -25.63 23.02 3.78
N ILE A 465 -25.63 23.49 2.53
CA ILE A 465 -26.84 23.69 1.71
C ILE A 465 -27.12 22.42 0.89
N SER A 466 -28.35 21.91 0.94
CA SER A 466 -28.85 20.85 0.07
C SER A 466 -29.40 21.46 -1.21
N LEU A 467 -28.65 21.40 -2.30
CA LEU A 467 -29.06 21.95 -3.59
C LEU A 467 -30.33 21.25 -4.09
N THR A 468 -30.35 19.92 -4.12
CA THR A 468 -31.50 19.12 -4.56
C THR A 468 -32.73 19.38 -3.71
N GLY A 469 -32.59 19.48 -2.38
CA GLY A 469 -33.69 19.79 -1.48
C GLY A 469 -34.23 21.22 -1.65
N THR A 470 -33.34 22.17 -1.93
CA THR A 470 -33.70 23.58 -2.16
C THR A 470 -34.44 23.74 -3.49
N VAL A 471 -33.93 23.12 -4.55
CA VAL A 471 -34.57 23.10 -5.88
C VAL A 471 -35.91 22.38 -5.81
N LEU A 472 -36.01 21.24 -5.12
CA LEU A 472 -37.28 20.52 -4.96
C LEU A 472 -38.30 21.33 -4.15
N SER A 473 -37.88 22.04 -3.11
CA SER A 473 -38.75 22.94 -2.35
C SER A 473 -39.26 24.08 -3.23
N ALA A 474 -38.38 24.73 -3.98
CA ALA A 474 -38.76 25.79 -4.92
C ALA A 474 -39.67 25.26 -6.05
N ALA A 475 -39.38 24.07 -6.58
CA ALA A 475 -40.20 23.39 -7.57
C ALA A 475 -41.59 23.04 -7.02
N SER A 476 -41.69 22.55 -5.78
CA SER A 476 -42.98 22.21 -5.15
C SER A 476 -43.88 23.45 -4.97
N ARG A 477 -43.28 24.61 -4.65
CA ARG A 477 -43.96 25.90 -4.56
C ARG A 477 -44.48 26.38 -5.91
N VAL A 478 -43.69 26.19 -6.97
CA VAL A 478 -44.08 26.53 -8.34
C VAL A 478 -45.15 25.57 -8.88
N VAL A 479 -45.07 24.26 -8.59
CA VAL A 479 -46.07 23.26 -9.01
C VAL A 479 -47.43 23.50 -8.37
N ALA A 480 -47.48 24.07 -7.16
CA ALA A 480 -48.72 24.48 -6.51
C ALA A 480 -49.42 25.69 -7.16
N GLY A 481 -48.85 26.30 -8.21
CA GLY A 481 -49.42 27.49 -8.86
C GLY A 481 -48.98 27.75 -10.31
N ARG A 482 -48.69 26.75 -11.14
CA ARG A 482 -48.16 27.03 -12.50
C ARG A 482 -49.20 27.50 -13.51
N VAL A 483 -48.81 28.56 -14.22
CA VAL A 483 -48.70 28.62 -15.69
C VAL A 483 -47.30 28.09 -16.08
N ALA A 484 -47.19 27.34 -17.18
CA ALA A 484 -45.94 26.74 -17.64
C ALA A 484 -45.02 27.76 -18.35
N GLY A 485 -43.73 27.80 -17.99
CA GLY A 485 -42.70 28.56 -18.72
C GLY A 485 -41.85 29.54 -17.90
N ASP A 486 -42.20 29.79 -16.63
CA ASP A 486 -41.47 30.75 -15.80
C ASP A 486 -40.22 30.11 -15.14
N PRO A 487 -39.05 30.78 -15.12
CA PRO A 487 -37.84 30.28 -14.45
C PRO A 487 -38.08 30.00 -12.96
N LEU A 488 -37.39 29.01 -12.39
CA LEU A 488 -37.57 28.63 -11.00
C LEU A 488 -37.03 29.71 -10.05
N GLY A 489 -37.89 30.64 -9.60
CA GLY A 489 -37.52 31.68 -8.63
C GLY A 489 -37.24 31.11 -7.23
N LEU A 490 -35.99 31.16 -6.78
CA LEU A 490 -35.58 30.74 -5.43
C LEU A 490 -35.89 31.83 -4.39
N HIS A 491 -36.54 31.47 -3.28
CA HIS A 491 -36.79 32.34 -2.14
C HIS A 491 -35.99 31.85 -0.91
N PRO A 492 -35.60 32.72 0.04
CA PRO A 492 -34.89 32.30 1.26
C PRO A 492 -35.55 31.14 2.03
N GLY A 493 -36.88 31.02 1.97
CA GLY A 493 -37.65 29.95 2.62
C GLY A 493 -37.54 28.56 1.96
N ASP A 494 -37.06 28.50 0.72
CA ASP A 494 -36.82 27.22 0.02
C ASP A 494 -35.49 26.60 0.38
N LEU A 495 -34.59 27.36 1.01
CA LEU A 495 -33.28 26.87 1.37
C LEU A 495 -33.46 25.62 2.25
N ARG A 496 -32.75 24.56 1.89
CA ARG A 496 -32.69 23.34 2.68
C ARG A 496 -31.25 23.04 3.04
N ARG A 497 -31.04 22.43 4.20
CA ARG A 497 -29.74 21.97 4.67
C ARG A 497 -29.63 20.46 4.51
N SER A 498 -28.42 19.97 4.29
CA SER A 498 -28.18 18.54 4.09
C SER A 498 -27.94 17.84 5.42
N VAL A 499 -28.71 16.80 5.72
CA VAL A 499 -28.34 15.85 6.77
C VAL A 499 -27.44 14.80 6.12
N ARG A 500 -26.20 14.71 6.61
CA ARG A 500 -25.18 13.79 6.10
C ARG A 500 -24.93 12.70 7.12
N ARG A 501 -24.68 11.49 6.64
CA ARG A 501 -24.50 10.30 7.47
C ARG A 501 -23.16 9.66 7.17
N GLY A 502 -22.28 9.67 8.15
CA GLY A 502 -20.91 9.20 8.08
C GLY A 502 -20.66 7.97 8.96
N LYS A 503 -19.45 7.43 8.84
CA LYS A 503 -18.90 6.41 9.74
C LYS A 503 -17.79 7.07 10.55
N GLU A 504 -17.92 7.11 11.88
CA GLU A 504 -16.89 7.64 12.78
C GLU A 504 -16.05 6.49 13.34
N GLY A 505 -14.73 6.71 13.43
CA GLY A 505 -13.79 5.79 14.08
C GLY A 505 -13.69 6.05 15.58
N ASN A 506 -13.56 4.99 16.38
CA ASN A 506 -13.38 5.08 17.83
C ASN A 506 -11.96 5.55 18.18
N LEU A 507 -11.79 6.00 19.43
CA LEU A 507 -10.48 6.12 20.07
C LEU A 507 -10.23 4.87 20.91
N VAL A 508 -9.24 4.06 20.55
CA VAL A 508 -8.81 2.91 21.35
C VAL A 508 -7.55 3.30 22.12
N VAL A 509 -7.61 3.19 23.44
CA VAL A 509 -6.47 3.53 24.33
C VAL A 509 -5.99 2.25 24.99
N PHE A 510 -4.81 1.79 24.60
CA PHE A 510 -4.13 0.67 25.24
C PHE A 510 -3.36 1.16 26.46
N VAL A 511 -3.61 0.56 27.61
CA VAL A 511 -2.94 0.83 28.88
C VAL A 511 -2.19 -0.43 29.28
N VAL A 512 -0.88 -0.45 29.02
CA VAL A 512 -0.04 -1.65 29.10
C VAL A 512 0.85 -1.60 30.34
N ASP A 513 0.73 -2.61 31.20
CA ASP A 513 1.64 -2.83 32.32
C ASP A 513 2.98 -3.36 31.83
N THR A 514 4.08 -2.75 32.26
CA THR A 514 5.45 -3.17 31.89
C THR A 514 6.32 -3.46 33.14
N SER A 515 5.70 -3.61 34.30
CA SER A 515 6.36 -3.78 35.60
C SER A 515 7.07 -5.13 35.77
N GLY A 516 7.91 -5.26 36.81
CA GLY A 516 8.78 -6.44 37.02
C GLY A 516 8.07 -7.79 37.19
N SER A 517 6.78 -7.80 37.58
CA SER A 517 5.96 -9.04 37.63
C SER A 517 5.58 -9.57 36.25
N MET A 518 5.71 -8.74 35.21
CA MET A 518 5.64 -9.10 33.79
C MET A 518 6.97 -9.68 33.25
N GLY A 519 8.05 -9.68 34.05
CA GLY A 519 9.44 -9.91 33.62
C GLY A 519 9.83 -11.29 33.08
N ALA A 520 8.87 -12.18 32.81
CA ALA A 520 9.15 -13.38 32.01
C ALA A 520 9.25 -12.99 30.53
N ARG A 521 10.41 -13.21 29.90
CA ARG A 521 10.68 -12.86 28.48
C ARG A 521 9.57 -13.32 27.53
N GLN A 522 8.99 -14.48 27.78
CA GLN A 522 7.89 -15.05 27.00
C GLN A 522 6.57 -14.28 27.16
N ARG A 523 6.26 -13.76 28.36
CA ARG A 523 5.00 -13.05 28.64
C ARG A 523 4.96 -11.65 28.04
N ILE A 524 6.08 -10.93 28.10
CA ILE A 524 6.20 -9.64 27.42
C ILE A 524 6.08 -9.83 25.91
N ARG A 525 6.65 -10.92 25.36
CA ARG A 525 6.50 -11.26 23.94
C ARG A 525 5.03 -11.53 23.58
N GLU A 526 4.30 -12.29 24.39
CA GLU A 526 2.87 -12.55 24.20
C GLU A 526 2.03 -11.27 24.29
N VAL A 527 2.27 -10.40 25.28
CA VAL A 527 1.57 -9.12 25.42
C VAL A 527 1.88 -8.18 24.26
N LYS A 528 3.15 -8.09 23.82
CA LYS A 528 3.52 -7.31 22.62
C LYS A 528 2.82 -7.85 21.37
N THR A 529 2.78 -9.17 21.20
CA THR A 529 2.12 -9.82 20.06
C THR A 529 0.60 -9.59 20.09
N ALA A 530 -0.04 -9.66 21.27
CA ALA A 530 -1.45 -9.38 21.46
C ALA A 530 -1.79 -7.90 21.21
N CYS A 531 -0.97 -6.98 21.72
CA CYS A 531 -1.11 -5.54 21.46
C CYS A 531 -1.00 -5.24 19.97
N VAL A 532 0.00 -5.76 19.27
CA VAL A 532 0.17 -5.56 17.81
C VAL A 532 -1.02 -6.16 17.05
N SER A 533 -1.47 -7.36 17.42
CA SER A 533 -2.63 -7.99 16.77
C SER A 533 -3.92 -7.19 16.97
N LEU A 534 -4.12 -6.61 18.17
CA LEU A 534 -5.26 -5.73 18.47
C LEU A 534 -5.12 -4.35 17.80
N LEU A 535 -3.90 -3.83 17.65
CA LEU A 535 -3.59 -2.60 16.92
C LEU A 535 -3.90 -2.74 15.43
N LEU A 536 -3.55 -3.88 14.84
CA LEU A 536 -3.82 -4.19 13.44
C LEU A 536 -5.33 -4.27 13.15
N ASP A 537 -6.14 -4.85 14.05
CA ASP A 537 -7.61 -4.86 13.90
C ASP A 537 -8.20 -3.44 14.07
N ALA A 538 -7.71 -2.65 15.03
CA ALA A 538 -8.13 -1.26 15.22
C ALA A 538 -7.78 -0.38 14.00
N TYR A 539 -6.63 -0.62 13.36
CA TYR A 539 -6.22 0.02 12.12
C TYR A 539 -7.12 -0.32 10.93
N GLN A 540 -7.40 -1.61 10.71
CA GLN A 540 -8.32 -2.05 9.64
C GLN A 540 -9.69 -1.37 9.73
N ARG A 541 -10.08 -0.93 10.93
CA ARG A 541 -11.36 -0.28 11.24
C ARG A 541 -11.31 1.25 11.26
N ARG A 542 -10.13 1.86 11.02
CA ARG A 542 -9.89 3.32 11.06
C ARG A 542 -10.09 3.96 12.44
N ASP A 543 -9.82 3.20 13.51
CA ASP A 543 -9.82 3.77 14.86
C ASP A 543 -8.52 4.55 15.11
N LYS A 544 -8.60 5.65 15.86
CA LYS A 544 -7.38 6.28 16.39
C LYS A 544 -6.89 5.44 17.54
N VAL A 545 -5.59 5.20 17.58
CA VAL A 545 -4.99 4.41 18.64
C VAL A 545 -3.97 5.19 19.44
N ALA A 546 -4.02 5.03 20.76
CA ALA A 546 -3.00 5.51 21.67
C ALA A 546 -2.51 4.36 22.54
N VAL A 547 -1.23 4.41 22.91
CA VAL A 547 -0.60 3.43 23.80
C VAL A 547 0.05 4.18 24.96
N LEU A 548 -0.43 3.88 26.15
CA LEU A 548 0.11 4.30 27.42
C LEU A 548 0.79 3.10 28.07
N THR A 549 2.02 3.29 28.51
CA THR A 549 2.73 2.29 29.32
C THR A 549 2.98 2.87 30.69
N PHE A 550 3.05 2.02 31.70
CA PHE A 550 3.40 2.46 33.05
C PHE A 550 4.45 1.54 33.66
N ALA A 551 5.51 2.13 34.18
CA ALA A 551 6.63 1.47 34.85
C ALA A 551 7.25 2.39 35.90
N GLY A 552 7.71 1.80 37.01
CA GLY A 552 8.40 2.53 38.06
C GLY A 552 7.47 3.48 38.83
N LYS A 553 7.60 4.79 38.60
CA LYS A 553 6.85 5.85 39.32
C LYS A 553 5.94 6.70 38.44
N ARG A 554 5.89 6.46 37.12
CA ARG A 554 5.16 7.30 36.16
C ARG A 554 4.46 6.46 35.09
N ALA A 555 3.49 7.09 34.42
CA ALA A 555 2.86 6.59 33.21
C ALA A 555 3.33 7.45 32.04
N ASP A 556 3.80 6.81 30.97
CA ASP A 556 4.38 7.46 29.81
C ASP A 556 3.50 7.16 28.58
N LEU A 557 3.17 8.22 27.84
CA LEU A 557 2.46 8.13 26.56
C LEU A 557 3.48 7.74 25.48
N VAL A 558 3.54 6.44 25.19
CA VAL A 558 4.46 5.89 24.19
C VAL A 558 3.97 6.20 22.79
N LEU A 559 2.65 6.08 22.56
CA LEU A 559 2.04 6.39 21.28
C LEU A 559 0.93 7.42 21.49
N PRO A 560 1.09 8.67 21.02
CA PRO A 560 -0.01 9.63 21.00
C PRO A 560 -1.11 9.14 20.04
N PRO A 561 -2.37 9.60 20.20
CA PRO A 561 -3.48 9.21 19.33
C PRO A 561 -3.16 9.36 17.84
N THR A 562 -2.88 8.25 17.16
CA THR A 562 -2.46 8.19 15.76
C THR A 562 -3.27 7.15 14.99
N THR A 563 -3.27 7.27 13.67
CA THR A 563 -3.82 6.27 12.75
C THR A 563 -2.72 5.45 12.06
N SER A 564 -1.44 5.73 12.36
CA SER A 564 -0.28 5.05 11.77
C SER A 564 0.12 3.79 12.55
N VAL A 565 0.21 2.66 11.85
CA VAL A 565 0.59 1.34 12.40
C VAL A 565 2.09 1.19 12.55
N GLU A 566 2.87 1.61 11.55
CA GLU A 566 4.34 1.50 11.57
C GLU A 566 4.96 2.27 12.74
N LEU A 567 4.41 3.46 13.05
CA LEU A 567 4.83 4.23 14.23
C LEU A 567 4.52 3.45 15.52
N ALA A 568 3.37 2.79 15.59
CA ALA A 568 2.97 1.97 16.73
C ALA A 568 3.88 0.74 16.90
N GLU A 569 4.25 0.07 15.81
CA GLU A 569 5.14 -1.09 15.81
C GLU A 569 6.57 -0.73 16.22
N ARG A 570 7.14 0.33 15.61
CA ARG A 570 8.48 0.82 15.95
C ARG A 570 8.58 1.24 17.42
N LEU A 571 7.55 1.90 17.95
CA LEU A 571 7.54 2.38 19.33
C LEU A 571 7.27 1.26 20.34
N LEU A 572 6.45 0.25 20.01
CA LEU A 572 6.24 -0.93 20.85
C LEU A 572 7.47 -1.84 20.95
N ALA A 573 8.29 -1.90 19.88
CA ALA A 573 9.54 -2.63 19.89
C ALA A 573 10.51 -2.08 20.97
N GLN A 574 10.49 -0.77 21.19
CA GLN A 574 11.43 -0.03 22.06
C GLN A 574 10.97 0.10 23.53
N VAL A 575 9.80 -0.44 23.89
CA VAL A 575 9.27 -0.31 25.26
C VAL A 575 10.18 -1.02 26.28
N PRO A 576 10.73 -0.29 27.27
CA PRO A 576 11.57 -0.87 28.32
C PRO A 576 10.75 -1.76 29.26
N THR A 577 11.39 -2.77 29.85
CA THR A 577 10.73 -3.74 30.74
C THR A 577 11.32 -3.67 32.13
N GLY A 578 10.47 -3.59 33.16
CA GLY A 578 10.87 -3.63 34.56
C GLY A 578 10.51 -2.38 35.38
N GLY A 579 10.36 -2.57 36.69
CA GLY A 579 10.02 -1.51 37.65
C GLY A 579 8.83 -1.85 38.55
N ARG A 580 8.40 -0.89 39.37
CA ARG A 580 7.15 -0.96 40.16
C ARG A 580 5.93 -0.72 39.26
N THR A 581 4.74 -1.01 39.77
CA THR A 581 3.47 -1.00 39.04
C THR A 581 2.58 0.15 39.53
N PRO A 582 2.69 1.36 38.94
CA PRO A 582 1.86 2.53 39.27
C PRO A 582 0.54 2.51 38.49
N LEU A 583 -0.31 1.53 38.79
CA LEU A 583 -1.58 1.28 38.09
C LEU A 583 -2.54 2.49 38.18
N ALA A 584 -2.60 3.16 39.33
CA ALA A 584 -3.47 4.33 39.52
C ALA A 584 -3.05 5.51 38.64
N GLU A 585 -1.74 5.75 38.50
CA GLU A 585 -1.17 6.78 37.64
C GLU A 585 -1.42 6.47 36.16
N GLY A 586 -1.31 5.20 35.74
CA GLY A 586 -1.64 4.75 34.38
C GLY A 586 -3.10 4.99 34.01
N LEU A 587 -4.03 4.60 34.89
CA LEU A 587 -5.46 4.83 34.68
C LEU A 587 -5.82 6.33 34.69
N THR A 588 -5.17 7.12 35.54
CA THR A 588 -5.38 8.58 35.58
C THR A 588 -4.93 9.25 34.28
N ALA A 589 -3.75 8.87 33.77
CA ALA A 589 -3.23 9.38 32.50
C ALA A 589 -4.14 9.00 31.32
N ALA A 590 -4.66 7.78 31.31
CA ALA A 590 -5.62 7.33 30.30
C ALA A 590 -6.94 8.12 30.34
N TYR A 591 -7.47 8.37 31.54
CA TYR A 591 -8.65 9.18 31.73
C TYR A 591 -8.46 10.63 31.23
N GLU A 592 -7.33 11.25 31.55
CA GLU A 592 -7.00 12.60 31.07
C GLU A 592 -6.87 12.64 29.54
N LEU A 593 -6.23 11.64 28.93
CA LEU A 593 -6.08 11.56 27.48
C LEU A 593 -7.45 11.49 26.79
N VAL A 594 -8.34 10.61 27.28
CA VAL A 594 -9.70 10.49 26.76
C VAL A 594 -10.49 11.80 26.92
N ARG A 595 -10.35 12.48 28.07
CA ARG A 595 -10.99 13.79 28.28
C ARG A 595 -10.50 14.86 27.31
N ARG A 596 -9.18 14.93 27.07
CA ARG A 596 -8.58 15.88 26.11
C ARG A 596 -9.05 15.62 24.69
N GLU A 597 -9.13 14.36 24.27
CA GLU A 597 -9.62 14.02 22.93
C GLU A 597 -11.13 14.24 22.79
N ARG A 598 -11.94 13.95 23.82
CA ARG A 598 -13.37 14.29 23.84
C ARG A 598 -13.63 15.81 23.76
N ALA A 599 -12.71 16.64 24.26
CA ALA A 599 -12.81 18.10 24.15
C ALA A 599 -12.54 18.61 22.72
N LYS A 600 -11.74 17.88 21.93
CA LYS A 600 -11.52 18.17 20.51
C LYS A 600 -12.66 17.65 19.64
N ASP A 601 -13.26 16.53 20.02
CA ASP A 601 -14.32 15.85 19.27
C ASP A 601 -15.31 15.17 20.24
N SER A 602 -16.45 15.83 20.48
CA SER A 602 -17.43 15.44 21.50
C SER A 602 -18.24 14.19 21.15
N HIS A 603 -18.30 13.80 19.87
CA HIS A 603 -19.06 12.64 19.40
C HIS A 603 -18.23 11.35 19.37
N ARG A 604 -16.90 11.46 19.53
CA ARG A 604 -15.98 10.33 19.46
C ARG A 604 -16.10 9.43 20.69
N ARG A 605 -16.41 8.16 20.45
CA ARG A 605 -16.44 7.12 21.49
C ARG A 605 -15.01 6.64 21.79
N ALA A 606 -14.74 6.37 23.06
CA ALA A 606 -13.47 5.85 23.53
C ALA A 606 -13.64 4.44 24.13
N LEU A 607 -12.73 3.54 23.78
CA LEU A 607 -12.57 2.21 24.35
C LEU A 607 -11.21 2.14 25.06
N LEU A 608 -11.22 1.80 26.34
CA LEU A 608 -10.03 1.60 27.14
C LEU A 608 -9.69 0.11 27.19
N VAL A 609 -8.49 -0.29 26.75
CA VAL A 609 -8.01 -1.68 26.82
C VAL A 609 -6.85 -1.74 27.81
N VAL A 610 -7.07 -2.32 28.99
CA VAL A 610 -6.07 -2.40 30.07
C VAL A 610 -5.46 -3.79 30.10
N LEU A 611 -4.14 -3.88 29.88
CA LEU A 611 -3.38 -5.13 29.95
C LEU A 611 -2.55 -5.10 31.24
N THR A 612 -2.95 -5.88 32.24
CA THR A 612 -2.30 -5.90 33.57
C THR A 612 -2.53 -7.23 34.30
N ASP A 613 -1.65 -7.54 35.25
CA ASP A 613 -1.84 -8.61 36.23
C ASP A 613 -2.59 -8.13 37.50
N GLY A 614 -3.00 -6.85 37.52
CA GLY A 614 -3.76 -6.23 38.61
C GLY A 614 -2.93 -5.85 39.84
N ARG A 615 -1.61 -6.04 39.82
CA ARG A 615 -0.76 -5.70 40.97
C ARG A 615 -0.54 -4.19 41.01
N ALA A 616 -0.66 -3.58 42.19
CA ALA A 616 -0.29 -2.18 42.41
C ALA A 616 0.77 -2.12 43.52
N SER A 617 2.03 -1.92 43.13
CA SER A 617 3.17 -1.92 44.07
C SER A 617 3.68 -0.50 44.42
N SER A 618 3.23 0.51 43.67
CA SER A 618 3.57 1.92 43.89
C SER A 618 2.56 2.56 44.85
N GLY A 619 2.90 2.63 46.15
CA GLY A 619 2.05 3.27 47.17
C GLY A 619 1.76 2.45 48.43
N GLY A 620 2.39 1.27 48.59
CA GLY A 620 2.20 0.43 49.78
C GLY A 620 0.75 -0.08 49.90
N ARG A 621 0.21 -0.17 51.13
CA ARG A 621 -1.15 -0.67 51.39
C ARG A 621 -2.28 0.13 50.71
N GLN A 622 -2.01 1.35 50.24
CA GLN A 622 -2.99 2.26 49.63
C GLN A 622 -2.98 2.23 48.10
N ALA A 623 -2.07 1.48 47.47
CA ALA A 623 -1.92 1.45 46.01
C ALA A 623 -3.16 0.87 45.30
N ILE A 624 -3.69 -0.24 45.80
CA ILE A 624 -4.88 -0.91 45.25
C ILE A 624 -6.16 -0.06 45.47
N PRO A 625 -6.49 0.41 46.68
CA PRO A 625 -7.65 1.29 46.90
C PRO A 625 -7.62 2.60 46.10
N ARG A 626 -6.44 3.11 45.74
CA ARG A 626 -6.31 4.29 44.89
C ARG A 626 -6.59 3.97 43.42
N ALA A 627 -6.13 2.83 42.92
CA ALA A 627 -6.43 2.37 41.57
C ALA A 627 -7.94 2.12 41.39
N HIS A 628 -8.61 1.50 42.38
CA HIS A 628 -10.05 1.30 42.36
C HIS A 628 -10.84 2.61 42.29
N ARG A 629 -10.48 3.62 43.09
CA ARG A 629 -11.14 4.94 43.02
C ARG A 629 -11.03 5.60 41.65
N VAL A 630 -9.91 5.44 40.96
CA VAL A 630 -9.74 5.97 39.59
C VAL A 630 -10.56 5.15 38.60
N ALA A 631 -10.56 3.83 38.74
CA ALA A 631 -11.39 2.92 37.94
C ALA A 631 -12.89 3.24 38.07
N ASP A 632 -13.39 3.44 39.29
CA ASP A 632 -14.76 3.85 39.55
C ASP A 632 -15.07 5.19 38.86
N GLY A 633 -14.14 6.15 38.90
CA GLY A 633 -14.29 7.44 38.22
C GLY A 633 -14.36 7.31 36.69
N ILE A 634 -13.62 6.39 36.08
CA ILE A 634 -13.67 6.08 34.64
C ILE A 634 -15.02 5.46 34.28
N ALA A 635 -15.53 4.53 35.10
CA ALA A 635 -16.83 3.89 34.91
C ALA A 635 -17.98 4.90 34.99
N HIS A 636 -17.97 5.80 35.99
CA HIS A 636 -18.97 6.87 36.12
C HIS A 636 -18.95 7.85 34.93
N ALA A 637 -17.81 8.03 34.27
CA ALA A 637 -17.68 8.87 33.08
C ALA A 637 -18.19 8.20 31.78
N GLY A 638 -18.73 6.97 31.87
CA GLY A 638 -19.29 6.22 30.74
C GLY A 638 -18.24 5.87 29.68
N ILE A 639 -16.98 5.65 30.09
CA ILE A 639 -15.92 5.16 29.20
C ILE A 639 -15.97 3.64 29.25
N ALA A 640 -16.15 3.01 28.10
CA ALA A 640 -16.14 1.55 28.04
C ALA A 640 -14.71 1.02 28.17
N ALA A 641 -14.57 -0.07 28.91
CA ALA A 641 -13.28 -0.66 29.19
C ALA A 641 -13.29 -2.18 28.99
N VAL A 642 -12.13 -2.74 28.66
CA VAL A 642 -11.82 -4.17 28.62
C VAL A 642 -10.53 -4.37 29.41
N VAL A 643 -10.52 -5.36 30.30
CA VAL A 643 -9.33 -5.74 31.07
C VAL A 643 -8.84 -7.11 30.57
N VAL A 644 -7.61 -7.13 30.08
CA VAL A 644 -6.91 -8.36 29.67
C VAL A 644 -5.99 -8.79 30.80
N ASP A 645 -6.33 -9.92 31.40
CA ASP A 645 -5.63 -10.54 32.51
C ASP A 645 -4.35 -11.21 32.03
N CYS A 646 -3.23 -10.71 32.55
CA CYS A 646 -1.89 -11.22 32.26
C CYS A 646 -1.34 -12.11 33.39
N GLU A 647 -2.16 -12.49 34.38
CA GLU A 647 -1.77 -13.36 35.51
C GLU A 647 -1.59 -14.83 35.06
N GLU A 648 -0.45 -15.44 35.42
CA GLU A 648 -0.21 -16.86 35.21
C GLU A 648 -0.40 -17.63 36.53
N SER A 649 -1.13 -18.75 36.48
CA SER A 649 -1.26 -19.66 37.62
C SER A 649 0.09 -20.29 37.97
N ARG A 650 0.85 -19.72 38.90
CA ARG A 650 1.95 -20.44 39.56
C ARG A 650 1.37 -21.24 40.73
N ALA A 651 1.61 -22.56 40.74
CA ALA A 651 1.17 -23.48 41.79
C ALA A 651 -0.34 -23.50 42.09
N GLY A 652 -1.19 -23.29 41.08
CA GLY A 652 -2.66 -23.43 41.19
C GLY A 652 -3.40 -22.29 41.90
N PHE A 653 -2.71 -21.22 42.33
CA PHE A 653 -3.32 -20.07 43.00
C PHE A 653 -3.34 -18.83 42.08
N ARG A 654 -4.51 -18.22 41.86
CA ARG A 654 -4.69 -16.94 41.16
C ARG A 654 -5.09 -15.86 42.18
N LEU A 655 -4.47 -14.68 42.15
CA LEU A 655 -4.80 -13.58 43.07
C LEU A 655 -6.08 -12.85 42.64
N GLY A 656 -6.46 -12.91 41.36
CA GLY A 656 -7.74 -12.40 40.87
C GLY A 656 -7.86 -10.87 40.88
N LEU A 657 -6.74 -10.15 41.01
CA LEU A 657 -6.71 -8.69 41.14
C LEU A 657 -7.11 -7.97 39.84
N ALA A 658 -6.78 -8.54 38.67
CA ALA A 658 -7.25 -8.00 37.38
C ALA A 658 -8.78 -8.13 37.22
N ARG A 659 -9.37 -9.19 37.77
CA ARG A 659 -10.83 -9.39 37.80
C ARG A 659 -11.52 -8.39 38.72
N ASP A 660 -10.92 -8.10 39.86
CA ASP A 660 -11.41 -7.08 40.80
C ASP A 660 -11.34 -5.67 40.17
N LEU A 661 -10.23 -5.35 39.49
CA LEU A 661 -10.11 -4.12 38.71
C LEU A 661 -11.17 -4.01 37.61
N ALA A 662 -11.47 -5.11 36.90
CA ALA A 662 -12.49 -5.13 35.86
C ALA A 662 -13.90 -4.82 36.43
N GLN A 663 -14.21 -5.26 37.64
CA GLN A 663 -15.48 -4.94 38.31
C GLN A 663 -15.60 -3.44 38.59
N HIS A 664 -14.55 -2.82 39.13
CA HIS A 664 -14.50 -1.38 39.39
C HIS A 664 -14.55 -0.54 38.10
N LEU A 665 -14.01 -1.04 36.99
CA LEU A 665 -14.10 -0.40 35.67
C LEU A 665 -15.44 -0.64 34.94
N GLY A 666 -16.28 -1.57 35.41
CA GLY A 666 -17.43 -2.04 34.65
C GLY A 666 -17.04 -2.70 33.31
N ALA A 667 -15.87 -3.34 33.27
CA ALA A 667 -15.21 -3.84 32.07
C ALA A 667 -15.45 -5.34 31.82
N GLU A 668 -15.36 -5.77 30.56
CA GLU A 668 -15.24 -7.20 30.21
C GLU A 668 -13.84 -7.70 30.63
N HIS A 669 -13.78 -8.85 31.31
CA HIS A 669 -12.54 -9.50 31.75
C HIS A 669 -12.18 -10.65 30.79
N LEU A 670 -10.97 -10.63 30.24
CA LEU A 670 -10.48 -11.62 29.27
C LEU A 670 -9.12 -12.19 29.69
N ASP A 671 -8.89 -13.47 29.48
CA ASP A 671 -7.59 -14.12 29.75
C ASP A 671 -6.66 -13.99 28.52
N LEU A 672 -5.39 -13.64 28.72
CA LEU A 672 -4.40 -13.48 27.63
C LEU A 672 -4.28 -14.74 26.75
N ARG A 673 -4.46 -15.94 27.30
CA ARG A 673 -4.42 -17.20 26.53
C ARG A 673 -5.68 -17.43 25.71
N GLN A 674 -6.84 -16.97 26.15
CA GLN A 674 -8.08 -17.04 25.37
C GLN A 674 -8.01 -16.13 24.14
N LEU A 675 -7.29 -15.01 24.25
CA LEU A 675 -6.94 -14.13 23.13
C LEU A 675 -6.05 -14.81 22.08
N ALA A 676 -5.25 -15.82 22.45
CA ALA A 676 -4.35 -16.56 21.55
C ALA A 676 -4.89 -17.94 21.09
N ALA A 677 -5.65 -18.67 21.92
CA ALA A 677 -5.97 -20.09 21.72
C ALA A 677 -7.29 -20.41 20.99
N GLU A 678 -8.25 -19.49 20.92
CA GLU A 678 -9.53 -19.74 20.22
C GLU A 678 -9.37 -19.90 18.67
N GLN A 679 -8.19 -19.58 18.14
CA GLN A 679 -7.81 -19.74 16.72
C GLN A 679 -7.50 -21.19 16.32
N LEU A 680 -6.89 -22.02 17.19
CA LEU A 680 -6.57 -23.40 16.83
C LEU A 680 -7.84 -24.25 16.68
N SER A 681 -8.86 -23.97 17.48
CA SER A 681 -10.14 -24.69 17.44
C SER A 681 -11.02 -24.28 16.27
N GLY A 682 -10.97 -23.00 15.86
CA GLY A 682 -11.69 -22.48 14.69
C GLY A 682 -11.13 -22.99 13.36
N ALA A 683 -9.79 -22.98 13.22
CA ALA A 683 -9.09 -23.47 12.04
C ALA A 683 -9.24 -25.00 11.86
N ILE A 684 -9.24 -25.77 12.95
CA ILE A 684 -9.42 -27.24 12.90
C ILE A 684 -10.89 -27.61 12.61
N ARG A 685 -11.89 -26.88 13.12
CA ARG A 685 -13.32 -27.14 12.82
C ARG A 685 -13.73 -26.75 11.41
N GLN A 686 -13.10 -25.75 10.80
CA GLN A 686 -13.34 -25.41 9.39
C GLN A 686 -12.74 -26.45 8.44
N ARG A 687 -11.58 -27.04 8.76
CA ARG A 687 -10.99 -28.14 7.98
C ARG A 687 -11.72 -29.48 8.12
N THR A 688 -12.40 -29.75 9.24
CA THR A 688 -13.19 -30.99 9.39
C THR A 688 -14.61 -30.91 8.85
N ARG A 689 -15.20 -29.71 8.67
CA ARG A 689 -16.55 -29.55 8.08
C ARG A 689 -16.56 -29.47 6.54
N ALA A 690 -15.44 -29.16 5.90
CA ALA A 690 -15.35 -29.12 4.44
C ALA A 690 -15.20 -30.50 3.78
N GLY A 691 -14.98 -31.58 4.56
CA GLY A 691 -14.82 -32.95 4.06
C GLY A 691 -16.07 -33.82 4.11
N SER A 692 -17.21 -33.33 4.59
CA SER A 692 -18.40 -34.17 4.77
C SER A 692 -19.70 -33.42 4.46
N THR A 693 -20.02 -33.27 3.17
CA THR A 693 -21.42 -33.11 2.76
C THR A 693 -21.63 -33.76 1.40
N GLU A 694 -21.97 -35.05 1.45
CA GLU A 694 -22.54 -35.81 0.34
C GLU A 694 -23.85 -35.18 -0.15
N THR A 695 -23.97 -35.23 -1.48
CA THR A 695 -25.17 -35.11 -2.30
C THR A 695 -26.48 -35.59 -1.66
N ARG A 696 -27.50 -34.72 -1.62
CA ARG A 696 -28.90 -35.16 -1.55
C ARG A 696 -29.80 -34.33 -2.46
N ASN A 697 -30.32 -35.03 -3.46
CA ASN A 697 -31.23 -34.61 -4.54
C ASN A 697 -32.62 -34.22 -4.00
N PRO A 698 -33.33 -33.20 -4.53
CA PRO A 698 -34.69 -32.90 -4.14
C PRO A 698 -35.69 -33.73 -4.96
N ARG A 699 -36.59 -34.47 -4.27
CA ARG A 699 -37.79 -35.05 -4.86
C ARG A 699 -39.01 -34.19 -4.50
N SER A 700 -39.89 -34.10 -5.50
CA SER A 700 -41.27 -33.61 -5.55
C SER A 700 -42.08 -33.67 -4.25
N VAL A 701 -43.13 -32.84 -4.15
CA VAL A 701 -44.54 -33.25 -4.35
C VAL A 701 -45.46 -32.02 -4.21
N ALA A 702 -46.44 -31.97 -5.14
CA ALA A 702 -47.77 -31.33 -5.14
C ALA A 702 -47.91 -29.82 -4.89
#